data_AF-A0A059J9H6-F1
#
_entry.id   AF-A0A059J9H6-F1
#
_cell.length_a   1.000
_cell.length_b   1.000
_cell.length_c   1.000
_cell.angle_alpha   90.00
_cell.angle_beta   90.00
_cell.angle_gamma   90.00
#
_symmetry.space_group_name_H-M   'P 1'
#
loop_
_entity.id
_entity.type
_entity.pdbx_description
1 polymer ?
#
loop_
_entity_poly.entity_id
_entity_poly.type
_entity_poly.pdbx_seq_one_letter_code
_entity_poly.pdbx_strand_id
1 'polypeptide(L)'
;MVDVAGLVLGVATLWKTSVEIFDVIDCGKKYGFDYEILRAKLEVERLRLLAWGESVGLNSVDQGGTTVHIKLQQEAVRKTVLELLGAIQHCFEQSSRLQDRYGLQPVLEEHDNTLSLVSPNKSGLPFESLFRRAYQNLRLNANERQVHASIVKKAAWAIHDKKKFQTMVVTIKGLNDSLQNLFPGIDYKTMAFINDKINQIDDPPPLKLLREATTSDYEDISETASIRLDTLETSSAIYRPIKGHRDIIKEYNRGGLVITILSSSDPTKAFALVFWSGERYSYGAAESKSLVKTIHPAFDTYRRKRFIKRRGSDPDNYGTQEDYIRFDVESDPRYEHIHPGTVTVEGLALEARDYEENHHQYEGRNDVSTLQHICPIPSWRLVNHILHLQGAIPSLNDGFEPGIGIEELFDSSEYSEGDFDDATTTILHLYSHLNNIKSLTDFTLHSGVFQIGIPFRDFLYQIVLANKLVKELSNNLSAPISGLTPHVLASLIVQDQWLSNVQLSKGPHISSREAVASPSEVTSTAFEEGNDAEVTTASSIFAGAVPIPSYQSTGTGLSDPEGKGITREYIEADSKVIEQQMDGLLAFAKHMEWEYLDETREFSEQASWKYKDFFQSSGLATDWSYGLTLPGKWMSFKIMATLIHSSPSTRQLGPAQDYEDGVSLPAKSYFRIRTVLGRVLGCHPGCKSICGWIGPCPPINFISSQPVSASVEARYIRLKARKIPPLRYPPRTAEKAVDQTYYHYQFMFMGQQPDEETSEYMKSIHDPNQWITPQPPFRQSSIIAMKSVNLENIPAEDSHQALVESTTEYQSSITFEVDGSLVTYTLLTNPVFISPPACRPGPHGEQHKVHFRELHRFSRQHVYNVTRLVEYLGTPSEEDAIDIMVINATGTGDAEMLARSWCAERGKNAVIRKAGGPCYTCAVRAASKGALGTGVLIWVS
;
A
#
# COMPACT_ATOMS: atom_id res chain seq x y z
N MET A 1 -32.64 -22.28 -39.94
CA MET A 1 -31.81 -21.47 -39.03
C MET A 1 -32.37 -20.06 -39.09
N VAL A 2 -33.09 -19.63 -38.05
CA VAL A 2 -33.51 -18.23 -37.92
C VAL A 2 -32.24 -17.43 -37.66
N ASP A 3 -31.96 -16.45 -38.51
CA ASP A 3 -30.79 -15.58 -38.41
C ASP A 3 -30.74 -14.94 -37.00
N VAL A 4 -29.58 -14.97 -36.33
CA VAL A 4 -29.41 -14.44 -34.97
C VAL A 4 -29.82 -12.96 -34.92
N ALA A 5 -29.66 -12.24 -36.03
CA ALA A 5 -30.15 -10.87 -36.21
C ALA A 5 -31.68 -10.76 -36.06
N GLY A 6 -32.45 -11.71 -36.61
CA GLY A 6 -33.91 -11.72 -36.53
C GLY A 6 -34.44 -12.01 -35.11
N LEU A 7 -33.70 -12.79 -34.31
CA LEU A 7 -34.07 -13.07 -32.92
C LEU A 7 -33.74 -11.91 -31.98
N VAL A 8 -32.65 -11.19 -32.22
CA VAL A 8 -32.30 -9.96 -31.48
C VAL A 8 -33.29 -8.83 -31.80
N LEU A 9 -33.76 -8.75 -33.04
CA LEU A 9 -34.85 -7.84 -33.42
C LEU A 9 -36.13 -8.12 -32.62
N GLY A 10 -36.47 -9.40 -32.39
CA GLY A 10 -37.60 -9.80 -31.55
C GLY A 10 -37.47 -9.37 -30.07
N VAL A 11 -36.26 -9.34 -29.53
CA VAL A 11 -36.02 -8.80 -28.17
C VAL A 11 -36.18 -7.29 -28.15
N ALA A 12 -35.66 -6.59 -29.17
CA ALA A 12 -35.75 -5.14 -29.27
C ALA A 12 -37.21 -4.68 -29.39
N THR A 13 -38.03 -5.33 -30.23
CA THR A 13 -39.45 -5.00 -30.35
C THR A 13 -40.21 -5.25 -29.05
N LEU A 14 -39.97 -6.40 -28.39
CA LEU A 14 -40.61 -6.71 -27.12
C LEU A 14 -40.22 -5.70 -26.03
N TRP A 15 -38.94 -5.37 -25.91
CA TRP A 15 -38.45 -4.36 -24.97
C TRP A 15 -39.13 -3.01 -25.16
N LYS A 16 -39.22 -2.51 -26.41
CA LYS A 16 -39.91 -1.25 -26.72
C LYS A 16 -41.36 -1.28 -26.26
N THR A 17 -42.10 -2.32 -26.62
CA THR A 17 -43.49 -2.48 -26.21
C THR A 17 -43.63 -2.59 -24.67
N SER A 18 -42.66 -3.18 -23.97
CA SER A 18 -42.62 -3.22 -22.50
C SER A 18 -42.32 -1.87 -21.85
N VAL A 19 -41.58 -0.97 -22.50
CA VAL A 19 -41.37 0.41 -22.01
C VAL A 19 -42.61 1.28 -22.25
N GLU A 20 -43.34 1.03 -23.33
CA GLU A 20 -44.55 1.79 -23.70
C GLU A 20 -45.78 1.42 -22.86
N ILE A 21 -45.91 0.15 -22.44
CA ILE A 21 -47.11 -0.34 -21.75
C ILE A 21 -47.41 0.36 -20.41
N PHE A 22 -46.42 1.04 -19.84
CA PHE A 22 -46.58 1.86 -18.63
C PHE A 22 -47.52 3.05 -18.84
N ASP A 23 -47.74 3.50 -20.09
CA ASP A 23 -48.66 4.61 -20.42
C ASP A 23 -50.14 4.27 -20.18
N VAL A 24 -50.48 2.99 -19.92
CA VAL A 24 -51.85 2.52 -19.65
C VAL A 24 -52.39 3.02 -18.28
N ILE A 25 -51.51 3.44 -17.38
CA ILE A 25 -51.88 3.91 -16.04
C ILE A 25 -51.96 5.44 -16.06
N ASP A 26 -53.19 5.98 -16.02
CA ASP A 26 -53.45 7.43 -15.96
C ASP A 26 -54.25 7.79 -14.70
N CYS A 27 -53.86 8.88 -14.05
CA CYS A 27 -54.35 9.27 -12.73
C CYS A 27 -55.04 10.63 -12.79
N GLY A 28 -56.26 10.68 -13.34
CA GLY A 28 -57.06 11.91 -13.44
C GLY A 28 -57.58 12.51 -12.12
N LYS A 29 -57.23 11.97 -10.95
CA LYS A 29 -57.70 12.49 -9.63
C LYS A 29 -56.57 12.57 -8.60
N LYS A 30 -56.52 13.70 -7.87
CA LYS A 30 -55.55 13.98 -6.78
C LYS A 30 -55.78 13.03 -5.59
N TYR A 31 -55.07 11.92 -5.53
CA TYR A 31 -55.11 10.98 -4.41
C TYR A 31 -53.90 11.17 -3.45
N GLY A 32 -53.59 12.39 -3.00
CA GLY A 32 -52.59 12.60 -1.94
C GLY A 32 -51.13 12.20 -2.26
N PHE A 33 -50.20 12.71 -1.45
CA PHE A 33 -48.75 12.62 -1.64
C PHE A 33 -48.20 11.18 -1.72
N ASP A 34 -48.80 10.28 -0.95
CA ASP A 34 -48.43 8.86 -0.88
C ASP A 34 -48.59 8.09 -2.20
N TYR A 35 -49.61 8.43 -2.99
CA TYR A 35 -49.85 7.82 -4.29
C TYR A 35 -48.91 8.41 -5.34
N GLU A 36 -48.49 9.66 -5.17
CA GLU A 36 -47.49 10.31 -6.01
C GLU A 36 -46.09 9.67 -5.81
N ILE A 37 -45.72 9.29 -4.59
CA ILE A 37 -44.49 8.53 -4.32
C ILE A 37 -44.50 7.17 -5.04
N LEU A 38 -45.59 6.40 -4.91
CA LEU A 38 -45.67 5.09 -5.57
C LEU A 38 -45.63 5.20 -7.10
N ARG A 39 -46.23 6.26 -7.66
CA ARG A 39 -46.13 6.58 -9.09
C ARG A 39 -44.70 6.91 -9.48
N ALA A 40 -44.02 7.74 -8.69
CA ALA A 40 -42.61 8.07 -8.92
C ALA A 40 -41.72 6.82 -8.92
N LYS A 41 -41.95 5.89 -7.99
CA LYS A 41 -41.27 4.59 -7.98
C LYS A 41 -41.53 3.79 -9.25
N LEU A 42 -42.77 3.74 -9.73
CA LEU A 42 -43.09 3.05 -10.99
C LEU A 42 -42.40 3.69 -12.21
N GLU A 43 -42.35 5.02 -12.28
CA GLU A 43 -41.64 5.75 -13.35
C GLU A 43 -40.13 5.51 -13.30
N VAL A 44 -39.54 5.36 -12.10
CA VAL A 44 -38.14 4.94 -11.95
C VAL A 44 -37.93 3.55 -12.53
N GLU A 45 -38.84 2.60 -12.30
CA GLU A 45 -38.73 1.27 -12.93
C GLU A 45 -38.85 1.32 -14.46
N ARG A 46 -39.69 2.21 -14.99
CA ARG A 46 -39.78 2.45 -16.44
C ARG A 46 -38.47 3.00 -17.00
N LEU A 47 -37.86 3.97 -16.31
CA LEU A 47 -36.59 4.55 -16.71
C LEU A 47 -35.44 3.53 -16.62
N ARG A 48 -35.41 2.68 -15.58
CA ARG A 48 -34.43 1.60 -15.45
C ARG A 48 -34.53 0.60 -16.60
N LEU A 49 -35.76 0.22 -16.98
CA LEU A 49 -36.00 -0.66 -18.14
C LEU A 49 -35.52 -0.04 -19.45
N LEU A 50 -35.74 1.26 -19.63
CA LEU A 50 -35.21 2.02 -20.78
C LEU A 50 -33.68 2.01 -20.79
N ALA A 51 -33.06 2.40 -19.66
CA ALA A 51 -31.61 2.49 -19.51
C ALA A 51 -30.90 1.15 -19.72
N TRP A 52 -31.50 0.06 -19.25
CA TRP A 52 -31.02 -1.30 -19.49
C TRP A 52 -30.96 -1.61 -21.00
N GLY A 53 -32.04 -1.36 -21.73
CA GLY A 53 -32.11 -1.67 -23.17
C GLY A 53 -31.13 -0.84 -24.02
N GLU A 54 -30.91 0.41 -23.66
CA GLU A 54 -29.84 1.25 -24.24
C GLU A 54 -28.46 0.67 -23.95
N SER A 55 -28.22 0.25 -22.71
CA SER A 55 -26.91 -0.26 -22.26
C SER A 55 -26.53 -1.59 -22.90
N VAL A 56 -27.51 -2.43 -23.26
CA VAL A 56 -27.28 -3.68 -24.01
C VAL A 56 -27.31 -3.51 -25.53
N GLY A 57 -27.57 -2.29 -26.04
CA GLY A 57 -27.52 -1.95 -27.45
C GLY A 57 -28.80 -2.27 -28.26
N LEU A 58 -29.96 -2.41 -27.60
CA LEU A 58 -31.23 -2.73 -28.30
C LEU A 58 -31.75 -1.56 -29.15
N ASN A 59 -31.40 -0.33 -28.80
CA ASN A 59 -31.83 0.86 -29.56
C ASN A 59 -31.10 0.99 -30.91
N SER A 60 -29.86 0.50 -31.03
CA SER A 60 -29.08 0.55 -32.29
C SER A 60 -29.51 -0.47 -33.35
N VAL A 61 -30.36 -1.45 -32.98
CA VAL A 61 -30.79 -2.54 -33.87
C VAL A 61 -31.62 -2.02 -35.05
N ASP A 62 -32.41 -0.96 -34.85
CA ASP A 62 -33.24 -0.34 -35.89
C ASP A 62 -32.43 0.49 -36.91
N GLN A 63 -31.23 0.93 -36.53
CA GLN A 63 -30.40 1.85 -37.33
C GLN A 63 -29.33 1.12 -38.16
N GLY A 64 -29.39 -0.21 -38.23
CA GLY A 64 -28.40 -1.04 -38.94
C GLY A 64 -27.05 -1.19 -38.23
N GLY A 65 -26.95 -0.80 -36.95
CA GLY A 65 -25.73 -0.91 -36.15
C GLY A 65 -25.59 -2.26 -35.45
N THR A 66 -24.42 -2.90 -35.55
CA THR A 66 -24.13 -4.26 -35.07
C THR A 66 -23.59 -4.37 -33.63
N THR A 67 -23.72 -3.33 -32.80
CA THR A 67 -23.14 -3.32 -31.44
C THR A 67 -24.14 -3.73 -30.36
N VAL A 68 -24.65 -4.96 -30.43
CA VAL A 68 -25.47 -5.56 -29.37
C VAL A 68 -24.57 -6.33 -28.41
N HIS A 69 -24.88 -6.30 -27.11
CA HIS A 69 -24.08 -6.97 -26.08
C HIS A 69 -23.91 -8.47 -26.38
N ILE A 70 -22.67 -8.98 -26.31
CA ILE A 70 -22.32 -10.36 -26.72
C ILE A 70 -23.18 -11.45 -26.06
N LYS A 71 -23.57 -11.25 -24.80
CA LYS A 71 -24.46 -12.19 -24.07
C LYS A 71 -25.85 -12.36 -24.71
N LEU A 72 -26.38 -11.37 -25.43
CA LEU A 72 -27.68 -11.50 -26.14
C LEU A 72 -27.60 -12.46 -27.34
N GLN A 73 -26.39 -12.78 -27.81
CA GLN A 73 -26.19 -13.81 -28.84
C GLN A 73 -26.44 -15.22 -28.28
N GLN A 74 -26.28 -15.42 -26.97
CA GLN A 74 -26.52 -16.70 -26.30
C GLN A 74 -28.02 -16.99 -26.23
N GLU A 75 -28.42 -18.18 -26.71
CA GLU A 75 -29.83 -18.57 -26.78
C GLU A 75 -30.51 -18.64 -25.41
N ALA A 76 -29.82 -19.20 -24.40
CA ALA A 76 -30.35 -19.32 -23.05
C ALA A 76 -30.65 -17.94 -22.43
N VAL A 77 -29.70 -17.00 -22.52
CA VAL A 77 -29.86 -15.63 -22.01
C VAL A 77 -30.98 -14.91 -22.75
N ARG A 78 -31.02 -15.02 -24.08
CA ARG A 78 -32.07 -14.39 -24.90
C ARG A 78 -33.47 -14.90 -24.55
N LYS A 79 -33.62 -16.20 -24.31
CA LYS A 79 -34.90 -16.79 -23.89
C LYS A 79 -35.35 -16.25 -22.54
N THR A 80 -34.45 -16.20 -21.55
CA THR A 80 -34.75 -15.62 -20.24
C THR A 80 -35.11 -14.14 -20.31
N VAL A 81 -34.44 -13.37 -21.16
CA VAL A 81 -34.77 -11.95 -21.40
C VAL A 81 -36.18 -11.81 -21.98
N LEU A 82 -36.54 -12.62 -22.98
CA LEU A 82 -37.90 -12.61 -23.56
C LEU A 82 -38.96 -12.99 -22.52
N GLU A 83 -38.70 -14.00 -21.68
CA GLU A 83 -39.60 -14.41 -20.60
C GLU A 83 -39.81 -13.30 -19.57
N LEU A 84 -38.73 -12.61 -19.15
CA LEU A 84 -38.79 -11.49 -18.20
C LEU A 84 -39.53 -10.28 -18.78
N LEU A 85 -39.24 -9.89 -20.03
CA LEU A 85 -39.94 -8.81 -20.71
C LEU A 85 -41.42 -9.14 -20.93
N GLY A 86 -41.74 -10.38 -21.28
CA GLY A 86 -43.12 -10.87 -21.39
C GLY A 86 -43.84 -10.87 -20.04
N ALA A 87 -43.15 -11.22 -18.95
CA ALA A 87 -43.71 -11.13 -17.60
C ALA A 87 -44.05 -9.69 -17.20
N ILE A 88 -43.21 -8.71 -17.60
CA ILE A 88 -43.51 -7.28 -17.42
C ILE A 88 -44.79 -6.92 -18.18
N GLN A 89 -44.93 -7.27 -19.47
CA GLN A 89 -46.16 -6.98 -20.22
C GLN A 89 -47.40 -7.62 -19.59
N HIS A 90 -47.26 -8.85 -19.14
CA HIS A 90 -48.34 -9.59 -18.51
C HIS A 90 -48.85 -8.97 -17.20
N CYS A 91 -48.06 -8.08 -16.57
CA CYS A 91 -48.52 -7.28 -15.43
C CYS A 91 -49.54 -6.21 -15.84
N PHE A 92 -49.52 -5.75 -17.10
CA PHE A 92 -50.36 -4.66 -17.61
C PHE A 92 -51.51 -5.12 -18.53
N GLU A 93 -51.47 -6.33 -19.09
CA GLU A 93 -52.47 -6.75 -20.08
C GLU A 93 -53.75 -7.35 -19.51
N GLN A 94 -53.69 -8.01 -18.35
CA GLN A 94 -54.85 -8.69 -17.78
C GLN A 94 -55.67 -7.73 -16.90
N SER A 95 -56.82 -7.28 -17.40
CA SER A 95 -57.71 -6.33 -16.71
C SER A 95 -58.15 -6.81 -15.33
N SER A 96 -58.38 -8.11 -15.13
CA SER A 96 -58.70 -8.69 -13.81
C SER A 96 -57.53 -8.58 -12.83
N ARG A 97 -56.28 -8.78 -13.29
CA ARG A 97 -55.09 -8.61 -12.43
C ARG A 97 -54.88 -7.16 -12.03
N LEU A 98 -55.10 -6.22 -12.97
CA LEU A 98 -55.03 -4.78 -12.68
C LEU A 98 -56.02 -4.40 -11.57
N GLN A 99 -57.25 -4.91 -11.62
CA GLN A 99 -58.28 -4.66 -10.59
C GLN A 99 -58.01 -5.41 -9.28
N ASP A 100 -57.98 -6.73 -9.34
CA ASP A 100 -58.05 -7.58 -8.14
C ASP A 100 -56.73 -7.58 -7.36
N ARG A 101 -55.60 -7.67 -8.08
CA ARG A 101 -54.25 -7.83 -7.51
C ARG A 101 -53.52 -6.50 -7.33
N TYR A 102 -53.66 -5.59 -8.29
CA TYR A 102 -52.93 -4.31 -8.28
C TYR A 102 -53.78 -3.10 -7.89
N GLY A 103 -55.09 -3.27 -7.71
CA GLY A 103 -55.95 -2.25 -7.12
C GLY A 103 -56.22 -1.05 -8.02
N LEU A 104 -56.23 -1.26 -9.34
CA LEU A 104 -56.51 -0.25 -10.36
C LEU A 104 -57.98 -0.30 -10.82
N GLN A 105 -58.56 0.82 -11.24
CA GLN A 105 -59.91 0.88 -11.82
C GLN A 105 -59.90 1.58 -13.18
N PRO A 106 -60.73 1.13 -14.15
CA PRO A 106 -60.81 1.76 -15.46
C PRO A 106 -61.44 3.16 -15.34
N VAL A 107 -60.84 4.14 -16.01
CA VAL A 107 -61.35 5.51 -16.12
C VAL A 107 -62.45 5.53 -17.20
N LEU A 108 -63.67 5.88 -16.80
CA LEU A 108 -64.77 6.11 -17.75
C LEU A 108 -64.61 7.51 -18.35
N GLU A 109 -64.47 7.60 -19.68
CA GLU A 109 -64.52 8.88 -20.39
C GLU A 109 -65.97 9.42 -20.36
N GLU A 110 -66.23 10.46 -19.57
CA GLU A 110 -67.46 11.25 -19.74
C GLU A 110 -67.32 12.10 -21.01
N HIS A 111 -68.20 11.86 -21.99
CA HIS A 111 -68.30 12.64 -23.22
C HIS A 111 -68.79 14.07 -22.91
N ASP A 112 -67.87 15.00 -22.75
CA ASP A 112 -68.18 16.43 -22.93
C ASP A 112 -67.84 16.85 -24.36
N ASN A 113 -68.87 16.85 -25.20
CA ASN A 113 -68.88 17.30 -26.59
C ASN A 113 -68.71 18.83 -26.69
N THR A 114 -67.52 19.33 -26.41
CA THR A 114 -67.09 20.64 -26.90
C THR A 114 -65.81 20.50 -27.72
N LEU A 115 -66.00 20.44 -29.04
CA LEU A 115 -64.95 20.62 -30.04
C LEU A 115 -64.16 21.90 -29.72
N SER A 116 -63.03 21.74 -29.07
CA SER A 116 -61.98 22.74 -29.03
C SER A 116 -60.67 22.01 -29.29
N LEU A 117 -60.00 22.42 -30.37
CA LEU A 117 -58.60 22.12 -30.66
C LEU A 117 -57.76 22.66 -29.50
N VAL A 118 -57.63 21.86 -28.43
CA VAL A 118 -56.82 22.20 -27.28
C VAL A 118 -55.68 21.18 -27.21
N SER A 119 -54.46 21.72 -27.33
CA SER A 119 -53.20 21.05 -27.07
C SER A 119 -53.22 20.21 -25.78
N PRO A 120 -52.37 19.16 -25.67
CA PRO A 120 -52.29 18.25 -24.52
C PRO A 120 -51.66 18.88 -23.26
N ASN A 121 -52.07 20.10 -22.90
CA ASN A 121 -51.55 20.89 -21.78
C ASN A 121 -52.65 21.30 -20.78
N LYS A 122 -53.63 20.44 -20.50
CA LYS A 122 -54.60 20.68 -19.43
C LYS A 122 -54.90 19.42 -18.61
N SER A 123 -53.89 18.97 -17.88
CA SER A 123 -54.06 18.32 -16.57
C SER A 123 -52.96 18.90 -15.67
N GLY A 124 -53.32 19.57 -14.59
CA GLY A 124 -52.39 20.29 -13.70
C GLY A 124 -51.63 19.37 -12.75
N LEU A 125 -51.10 18.24 -13.25
CA LEU A 125 -50.35 17.26 -12.46
C LEU A 125 -48.86 17.34 -12.81
N PRO A 126 -47.95 17.62 -11.85
CA PRO A 126 -46.52 17.83 -12.10
C PRO A 126 -45.81 16.62 -12.75
N PHE A 127 -46.41 15.43 -12.66
CA PHE A 127 -45.75 14.16 -12.90
C PHE A 127 -46.06 13.48 -14.22
N GLU A 128 -46.96 14.03 -15.04
CA GLU A 128 -47.28 13.46 -16.36
C GLU A 128 -46.08 13.52 -17.33
N SER A 129 -44.98 14.16 -16.94
CA SER A 129 -43.86 14.49 -17.82
C SER A 129 -42.43 14.27 -17.29
N LEU A 130 -42.24 13.63 -16.12
CA LEU A 130 -40.93 13.45 -15.44
C LEU A 130 -39.76 13.12 -16.39
N PHE A 131 -39.93 12.05 -17.19
CA PHE A 131 -38.95 11.58 -18.16
C PHE A 131 -39.53 11.53 -19.58
N ARG A 132 -40.59 12.31 -19.86
CA ARG A 132 -41.31 12.30 -21.14
C ARG A 132 -40.37 12.51 -22.33
N ARG A 133 -39.37 13.38 -22.19
CA ARG A 133 -38.32 13.61 -23.19
C ARG A 133 -37.45 12.37 -23.44
N ALA A 134 -37.15 11.57 -22.42
CA ALA A 134 -36.38 10.34 -22.56
C ALA A 134 -37.13 9.29 -23.40
N TYR A 135 -38.46 9.21 -23.25
CA TYR A 135 -39.31 8.29 -24.00
C TYR A 135 -39.67 8.77 -25.41
N GLN A 136 -39.57 10.08 -25.70
CA GLN A 136 -39.87 10.65 -27.02
C GLN A 136 -38.92 10.13 -28.13
N ASN A 137 -37.67 9.83 -27.78
CA ASN A 137 -36.68 9.31 -28.73
C ASN A 137 -37.02 7.90 -29.24
N LEU A 138 -37.77 7.11 -28.46
CA LEU A 138 -38.29 5.81 -28.89
C LEU A 138 -39.47 5.93 -29.88
N ARG A 139 -40.15 7.09 -29.95
CA ARG A 139 -41.44 7.27 -30.67
C ARG A 139 -41.31 7.79 -32.12
N LEU A 140 -40.10 7.83 -32.69
CA LEU A 140 -39.85 8.56 -33.95
C LEU A 140 -40.12 7.79 -35.25
N ASN A 141 -40.47 6.50 -35.22
CA ASN A 141 -40.75 5.74 -36.46
C ASN A 141 -42.25 5.74 -36.82
N ALA A 142 -42.58 6.18 -38.04
CA ALA A 142 -43.96 6.31 -38.51
C ALA A 142 -44.78 5.00 -38.51
N ASN A 143 -44.12 3.84 -38.62
CA ASN A 143 -44.76 2.52 -38.56
C ASN A 143 -45.22 2.13 -37.13
N GLU A 144 -44.56 2.65 -36.09
CA GLU A 144 -44.92 2.38 -34.69
C GLU A 144 -46.20 3.13 -34.28
N ARG A 145 -46.55 4.24 -34.96
CA ARG A 145 -47.83 4.94 -34.77
C ARG A 145 -49.05 4.04 -35.07
N GLN A 146 -48.91 3.09 -35.98
CA GLN A 146 -49.99 2.18 -36.37
C GLN A 146 -50.18 1.04 -35.37
N VAL A 147 -49.09 0.59 -34.72
CA VAL A 147 -49.10 -0.40 -33.63
C VAL A 147 -49.59 0.25 -32.33
N HIS A 148 -49.16 1.48 -32.04
CA HIS A 148 -49.63 2.27 -30.89
C HIS A 148 -51.15 2.55 -30.99
N ALA A 149 -51.69 2.79 -32.19
CA ALA A 149 -53.14 2.90 -32.41
C ALA A 149 -53.92 1.58 -32.16
N SER A 150 -53.23 0.44 -32.16
CA SER A 150 -53.78 -0.89 -31.86
C SER A 150 -53.62 -1.29 -30.39
N ILE A 151 -52.53 -0.90 -29.71
CA ILE A 151 -52.23 -1.24 -28.30
C ILE A 151 -52.88 -0.24 -27.34
N VAL A 152 -52.92 1.05 -27.69
CA VAL A 152 -53.45 2.16 -26.88
C VAL A 152 -54.96 2.39 -27.07
N LYS A 153 -55.67 1.44 -27.72
CA LYS A 153 -57.13 1.30 -27.57
C LYS A 153 -57.54 0.75 -26.19
N LYS A 154 -56.65 0.74 -25.19
CA LYS A 154 -56.89 0.20 -23.86
C LYS A 154 -57.19 1.33 -22.88
N ALA A 155 -58.29 1.17 -22.12
CA ALA A 155 -58.77 2.08 -21.10
C ALA A 155 -57.65 2.60 -20.20
N ALA A 156 -57.67 3.90 -19.88
CA ALA A 156 -56.84 4.48 -18.83
C ALA A 156 -57.20 3.85 -17.47
N TRP A 157 -56.19 3.54 -16.64
CA TRP A 157 -56.38 2.93 -15.32
C TRP A 157 -55.92 3.83 -14.18
N ALA A 158 -56.80 4.12 -13.22
CA ALA A 158 -56.51 4.92 -12.04
C ALA A 158 -56.20 4.05 -10.81
N ILE A 159 -55.29 4.52 -9.95
CA ILE A 159 -54.91 3.86 -8.69
C ILE A 159 -56.01 4.02 -7.66
N HIS A 160 -56.57 2.91 -7.16
CA HIS A 160 -57.62 2.90 -6.15
C HIS A 160 -57.14 2.38 -4.79
N ASP A 161 -56.27 1.37 -4.77
CA ASP A 161 -55.72 0.77 -3.53
C ASP A 161 -54.19 0.90 -3.48
N LYS A 162 -53.69 1.69 -2.52
CA LYS A 162 -52.26 1.97 -2.32
C LYS A 162 -51.43 0.71 -2.08
N LYS A 163 -51.89 -0.22 -1.23
CA LYS A 163 -51.11 -1.41 -0.83
C LYS A 163 -51.03 -2.41 -1.98
N LYS A 164 -52.14 -2.60 -2.70
CA LYS A 164 -52.17 -3.45 -3.90
C LYS A 164 -51.31 -2.87 -5.01
N PHE A 165 -51.32 -1.55 -5.20
CA PHE A 165 -50.48 -0.91 -6.20
C PHE A 165 -48.98 -0.99 -5.87
N GLN A 166 -48.61 -0.85 -4.59
CA GLN A 166 -47.23 -1.10 -4.15
C GLN A 166 -46.74 -2.51 -4.50
N THR A 167 -47.63 -3.51 -4.47
CA THR A 167 -47.30 -4.88 -4.90
C THR A 167 -46.93 -4.94 -6.39
N MET A 168 -47.55 -4.12 -7.23
CA MET A 168 -47.19 -3.99 -8.65
C MET A 168 -45.78 -3.45 -8.83
N VAL A 169 -45.46 -2.35 -8.13
CA VAL A 169 -44.14 -1.69 -8.18
C VAL A 169 -43.04 -2.65 -7.74
N VAL A 170 -43.23 -3.37 -6.62
CA VAL A 170 -42.27 -4.37 -6.12
C VAL A 170 -42.08 -5.53 -7.11
N THR A 171 -43.17 -5.98 -7.75
CA THR A 171 -43.11 -7.05 -8.75
C THR A 171 -42.27 -6.63 -9.96
N ILE A 172 -42.51 -5.42 -10.48
CA ILE A 172 -41.78 -4.88 -11.64
C ILE A 172 -40.30 -4.64 -11.29
N LYS A 173 -40.02 -4.08 -10.11
CA LYS A 173 -38.65 -3.92 -9.60
C LYS A 173 -37.88 -5.25 -9.62
N GLY A 174 -38.46 -6.32 -9.09
CA GLY A 174 -37.82 -7.64 -9.08
C GLY A 174 -37.53 -8.20 -10.48
N LEU A 175 -38.40 -7.93 -11.46
CA LEU A 175 -38.19 -8.30 -12.86
C LEU A 175 -37.05 -7.50 -13.49
N ASN A 176 -36.99 -6.19 -13.23
CA ASN A 176 -35.89 -5.32 -13.67
C ASN A 176 -34.55 -5.74 -13.05
N ASP A 177 -34.52 -6.04 -11.75
CA ASP A 177 -33.32 -6.50 -11.05
C ASP A 177 -32.82 -7.83 -11.65
N SER A 178 -33.75 -8.73 -12.01
CA SER A 178 -33.41 -9.99 -12.70
C SER A 178 -32.83 -9.74 -14.09
N LEU A 179 -33.38 -8.80 -14.87
CA LEU A 179 -32.85 -8.40 -16.19
C LEU A 179 -31.44 -7.82 -16.07
N GLN A 180 -31.18 -6.99 -15.07
CA GLN A 180 -29.88 -6.38 -14.84
C GLN A 180 -28.81 -7.40 -14.42
N ASN A 181 -29.15 -8.32 -13.51
CA ASN A 181 -28.25 -9.37 -13.02
C ASN A 181 -27.74 -10.34 -14.12
N LEU A 182 -28.46 -10.49 -15.23
CA LEU A 182 -28.01 -11.31 -16.37
C LEU A 182 -26.78 -10.70 -17.09
N PHE A 183 -26.55 -9.40 -16.94
CA PHE A 183 -25.54 -8.61 -17.66
C PHE A 183 -24.59 -7.87 -16.69
N PRO A 184 -23.72 -8.57 -15.94
CA PRO A 184 -22.77 -7.94 -15.04
C PRO A 184 -21.83 -7.01 -15.83
N GLY A 185 -21.63 -5.79 -15.33
CA GLY A 185 -20.76 -4.79 -15.95
C GLY A 185 -21.46 -3.77 -16.85
N ILE A 186 -22.79 -3.82 -17.02
CA ILE A 186 -23.54 -2.72 -17.69
C ILE A 186 -24.06 -1.68 -16.69
N ASP A 187 -23.93 -1.93 -15.38
CA ASP A 187 -24.53 -1.10 -14.32
C ASP A 187 -24.08 0.36 -14.40
N TYR A 188 -22.80 0.61 -14.68
CA TYR A 188 -22.28 1.97 -14.86
C TYR A 188 -22.88 2.69 -16.07
N LYS A 189 -23.20 1.96 -17.16
CA LYS A 189 -23.84 2.53 -18.36
C LYS A 189 -25.31 2.85 -18.08
N THR A 190 -26.00 1.94 -17.41
CA THR A 190 -27.39 2.11 -16.97
C THR A 190 -27.51 3.35 -16.08
N MET A 191 -26.61 3.49 -15.09
CA MET A 191 -26.63 4.64 -14.19
C MET A 191 -26.18 5.93 -14.86
N ALA A 192 -25.18 5.90 -15.75
CA ALA A 192 -24.81 7.07 -16.54
C ALA A 192 -25.98 7.61 -17.38
N PHE A 193 -26.75 6.70 -18.01
CA PHE A 193 -27.95 7.09 -18.75
C PHE A 193 -29.01 7.70 -17.84
N ILE A 194 -29.31 7.07 -16.70
CA ILE A 194 -30.29 7.59 -15.74
C ILE A 194 -29.86 8.98 -15.24
N ASN A 195 -28.58 9.15 -14.91
CA ASN A 195 -28.04 10.41 -14.42
C ASN A 195 -28.12 11.51 -15.49
N ASP A 196 -27.83 11.20 -16.76
CA ASP A 196 -28.05 12.13 -17.88
C ASP A 196 -29.52 12.59 -17.94
N LYS A 197 -30.47 11.67 -17.80
CA LYS A 197 -31.91 12.01 -17.84
C LYS A 197 -32.35 12.85 -16.66
N ILE A 198 -31.87 12.57 -15.45
CA ILE A 198 -32.16 13.39 -14.26
C ILE A 198 -31.58 14.80 -14.45
N ASN A 199 -30.36 14.91 -14.99
CA ASN A 199 -29.71 16.19 -15.24
C ASN A 199 -30.39 17.05 -16.33
N GLN A 200 -31.29 16.46 -17.13
CA GLN A 200 -32.11 17.18 -18.12
C GLN A 200 -33.44 17.67 -17.56
N ILE A 201 -33.76 17.35 -16.30
CA ILE A 201 -34.95 17.88 -15.62
C ILE A 201 -34.61 19.28 -15.11
N ASP A 202 -35.43 20.26 -15.49
CA ASP A 202 -35.26 21.67 -15.14
C ASP A 202 -36.28 22.14 -14.08
N ASP A 203 -37.27 21.31 -13.75
CA ASP A 203 -38.35 21.64 -12.82
C ASP A 203 -38.11 21.04 -11.42
N PRO A 204 -38.08 21.85 -10.34
CA PRO A 204 -37.79 21.36 -8.98
C PRO A 204 -38.81 20.39 -8.34
N PRO A 205 -40.15 20.58 -8.44
CA PRO A 205 -41.11 19.67 -7.81
C PRO A 205 -40.99 18.20 -8.25
N PRO A 206 -40.78 17.90 -9.56
CA PRO A 206 -40.49 16.55 -10.02
C PRO A 206 -39.23 15.93 -9.40
N LEU A 207 -38.14 16.71 -9.28
CA LEU A 207 -36.89 16.25 -8.68
C LEU A 207 -37.00 15.99 -7.18
N LYS A 208 -37.77 16.82 -6.44
CA LYS A 208 -38.00 16.62 -4.99
C LYS A 208 -38.72 15.33 -4.70
N LEU A 209 -39.79 15.05 -5.44
CA LEU A 209 -40.54 13.81 -5.30
C LEU A 209 -39.73 12.60 -5.79
N LEU A 210 -38.91 12.74 -6.84
CA LEU A 210 -37.99 11.70 -7.29
C LEU A 210 -36.99 11.34 -6.19
N ARG A 211 -36.34 12.35 -5.58
CA ARG A 211 -35.42 12.17 -4.45
C ARG A 211 -36.10 11.42 -3.31
N GLU A 212 -37.30 11.84 -2.92
CA GLU A 212 -38.08 11.24 -1.83
C GLU A 212 -38.51 9.80 -2.14
N ALA A 213 -38.96 9.53 -3.36
CA ALA A 213 -39.36 8.19 -3.79
C ALA A 213 -38.17 7.21 -3.88
N THR A 214 -36.97 7.71 -4.13
CA THR A 214 -35.78 6.86 -4.36
C THR A 214 -34.86 6.75 -3.16
N THR A 215 -35.10 7.51 -2.09
CA THR A 215 -34.24 7.57 -0.89
C THR A 215 -33.96 6.19 -0.27
N SER A 216 -34.93 5.28 -0.27
CA SER A 216 -34.78 3.94 0.32
C SER A 216 -34.26 2.89 -0.65
N ASP A 217 -34.60 3.00 -1.94
CA ASP A 217 -34.49 1.89 -2.90
C ASP A 217 -33.40 2.13 -3.96
N TYR A 218 -32.98 3.39 -4.18
CA TYR A 218 -32.02 3.80 -5.22
C TYR A 218 -31.21 5.05 -4.79
N GLU A 219 -30.16 4.83 -4.00
CA GLU A 219 -29.31 5.88 -3.42
C GLU A 219 -28.69 6.82 -4.45
N ASP A 220 -28.08 6.28 -5.51
CA ASP A 220 -27.42 7.06 -6.57
C ASP A 220 -28.40 7.96 -7.35
N ILE A 221 -29.64 7.50 -7.55
CA ILE A 221 -30.70 8.27 -8.22
C ILE A 221 -31.13 9.44 -7.31
N SER A 222 -31.24 9.18 -6.01
CA SER A 222 -31.58 10.19 -5.01
C SER A 222 -30.48 11.26 -4.88
N GLU A 223 -29.21 10.86 -4.90
CA GLU A 223 -28.07 11.77 -4.90
C GLU A 223 -28.03 12.61 -6.17
N THR A 224 -28.21 12.00 -7.35
CA THR A 224 -28.21 12.73 -8.62
C THR A 224 -29.36 13.73 -8.71
N ALA A 225 -30.55 13.35 -8.23
CA ALA A 225 -31.69 14.28 -8.14
C ALA A 225 -31.41 15.45 -7.18
N SER A 226 -30.70 15.20 -6.08
CA SER A 226 -30.30 16.23 -5.12
C SER A 226 -29.27 17.20 -5.71
N ILE A 227 -28.23 16.69 -6.37
CA ILE A 227 -27.22 17.51 -7.06
C ILE A 227 -27.88 18.38 -8.13
N ARG A 228 -28.83 17.82 -8.89
CA ARG A 228 -29.54 18.58 -9.92
C ARG A 228 -30.42 19.67 -9.33
N LEU A 229 -31.12 19.39 -8.22
CA LEU A 229 -31.87 20.40 -7.46
C LEU A 229 -30.97 21.54 -7.02
N ASP A 230 -29.83 21.23 -6.40
CA ASP A 230 -28.86 22.23 -5.95
C ASP A 230 -28.35 23.07 -7.13
N THR A 231 -28.14 22.46 -8.30
CA THR A 231 -27.69 23.15 -9.52
C THR A 231 -28.74 24.13 -10.06
N LEU A 232 -30.02 23.75 -10.06
CA LEU A 232 -31.13 24.61 -10.48
C LEU A 232 -31.38 25.75 -9.46
N GLU A 233 -31.19 25.46 -8.18
CA GLU A 233 -31.31 26.43 -7.08
C GLU A 233 -30.15 27.44 -7.07
N THR A 234 -28.94 27.04 -7.46
CA THR A 234 -27.79 27.95 -7.64
C THR A 234 -28.03 28.96 -8.78
N SER A 235 -28.85 28.62 -9.77
CA SER A 235 -29.20 29.47 -10.91
C SER A 235 -30.31 30.48 -10.61
N SER A 236 -31.06 30.29 -9.52
CA SER A 236 -32.19 31.15 -9.09
C SER A 236 -31.95 31.66 -7.66
N ALA A 237 -30.91 32.47 -7.48
CA ALA A 237 -30.59 33.05 -6.18
C ALA A 237 -31.76 33.91 -5.63
N ILE A 238 -32.49 33.37 -4.65
CA ILE A 238 -32.74 33.89 -3.28
C ILE A 238 -33.77 32.93 -2.64
N TYR A 239 -33.30 31.83 -2.05
CA TYR A 239 -33.91 31.11 -0.93
C TYR A 239 -32.89 30.05 -0.49
N ARG A 240 -32.50 30.00 0.80
CA ARG A 240 -31.57 28.97 1.29
C ARG A 240 -32.27 27.60 1.30
N PRO A 241 -31.80 26.59 0.55
CA PRO A 241 -32.42 25.27 0.61
C PRO A 241 -32.12 24.58 1.94
N ILE A 242 -33.04 23.72 2.36
CA ILE A 242 -32.84 22.79 3.48
C ILE A 242 -31.86 21.73 2.98
N LYS A 243 -30.62 21.78 3.45
CA LYS A 243 -29.55 20.83 3.10
C LYS A 243 -30.00 19.38 3.41
N GLY A 244 -29.63 18.40 2.59
CA GLY A 244 -29.85 17.00 2.94
C GLY A 244 -29.10 16.63 4.24
N HIS A 245 -29.56 15.63 4.98
CA HIS A 245 -28.86 15.19 6.21
C HIS A 245 -27.39 14.84 5.94
N ARG A 246 -27.10 14.25 4.76
CA ARG A 246 -25.73 13.93 4.34
C ARG A 246 -24.87 15.16 4.10
N ASP A 247 -25.42 16.24 3.55
CA ASP A 247 -24.68 17.46 3.27
C ASP A 247 -24.30 18.19 4.56
N ILE A 248 -25.21 18.16 5.54
CA ILE A 248 -24.94 18.68 6.88
C ILE A 248 -23.83 17.86 7.54
N ILE A 249 -23.92 16.53 7.48
CA ILE A 249 -22.87 15.65 8.00
C ILE A 249 -21.53 15.94 7.32
N LYS A 250 -21.49 16.06 5.99
CA LYS A 250 -20.27 16.40 5.22
C LYS A 250 -19.72 17.77 5.62
N GLU A 251 -20.58 18.76 5.86
CA GLU A 251 -20.19 20.12 6.28
C GLU A 251 -19.53 20.14 7.67
N TYR A 252 -20.15 19.49 8.67
CA TYR A 252 -19.59 19.42 10.02
C TYR A 252 -18.27 18.65 10.08
N ASN A 253 -18.08 17.70 9.18
CA ASN A 253 -16.86 16.91 9.08
C ASN A 253 -15.80 17.52 8.17
N ARG A 254 -16.08 18.62 7.47
CA ARG A 254 -15.14 19.25 6.54
C ARG A 254 -13.83 19.62 7.23
N GLY A 255 -12.70 19.31 6.60
CA GLY A 255 -11.36 19.43 7.18
C GLY A 255 -11.00 18.29 8.15
N GLY A 256 -11.93 17.38 8.45
CA GLY A 256 -11.69 16.21 9.28
C GLY A 256 -10.75 15.22 8.59
N LEU A 257 -9.89 14.56 9.36
CA LEU A 257 -8.95 13.58 8.86
C LEU A 257 -9.68 12.29 8.44
N VAL A 258 -9.39 11.83 7.23
CA VAL A 258 -9.88 10.56 6.67
C VAL A 258 -8.69 9.67 6.38
N ILE A 259 -8.71 8.46 6.97
CA ILE A 259 -7.67 7.46 6.81
C ILE A 259 -8.31 6.11 6.48
N THR A 260 -7.74 5.37 5.53
CA THR A 260 -8.12 3.99 5.22
C THR A 260 -6.94 3.23 4.65
N ILE A 261 -6.88 1.91 4.85
CA ILE A 261 -5.94 1.02 4.16
C ILE A 261 -6.70 0.27 3.07
N LEU A 262 -6.16 0.33 1.85
CA LEU A 262 -6.73 -0.26 0.64
C LEU A 262 -5.84 -1.38 0.12
N SER A 263 -6.41 -2.34 -0.60
CA SER A 263 -5.68 -3.30 -1.42
C SER A 263 -6.39 -3.53 -2.75
N SER A 264 -5.67 -4.10 -3.71
CA SER A 264 -6.32 -4.80 -4.83
C SER A 264 -6.88 -6.15 -4.36
N SER A 265 -7.31 -7.01 -5.28
CA SER A 265 -7.69 -8.41 -5.03
C SER A 265 -6.61 -9.28 -4.37
N ASP A 266 -5.47 -8.71 -4.03
CA ASP A 266 -4.28 -9.33 -3.45
C ASP A 266 -3.87 -8.50 -2.21
N PRO A 267 -3.89 -9.07 -1.00
CA PRO A 267 -3.57 -8.37 0.25
C PRO A 267 -2.10 -7.93 0.33
N THR A 268 -1.19 -8.53 -0.45
CA THR A 268 0.21 -8.07 -0.57
C THR A 268 0.34 -6.72 -1.28
N LYS A 269 -0.74 -6.19 -1.85
CA LYS A 269 -0.80 -4.89 -2.52
C LYS A 269 -1.55 -3.85 -1.69
N ALA A 270 -1.31 -3.86 -0.38
CA ALA A 270 -1.92 -2.89 0.54
C ALA A 270 -1.24 -1.50 0.47
N PHE A 271 -2.04 -0.43 0.48
CA PHE A 271 -1.56 0.95 0.52
C PHE A 271 -2.46 1.84 1.39
N ALA A 272 -1.90 2.95 1.86
CA ALA A 272 -2.59 3.91 2.70
C ALA A 272 -3.27 5.01 1.89
N LEU A 273 -4.48 5.35 2.34
CA LEU A 273 -5.27 6.45 1.85
C LEU A 273 -5.43 7.50 2.96
N VAL A 274 -4.87 8.70 2.78
CA VAL A 274 -4.94 9.81 3.74
C VAL A 274 -5.39 11.09 3.04
N PHE A 275 -6.48 11.69 3.51
CA PHE A 275 -7.00 12.97 3.01
C PHE A 275 -7.86 13.70 4.03
N TRP A 276 -8.31 14.91 3.69
CA TRP A 276 -9.21 15.71 4.52
C TRP A 276 -10.60 15.80 3.89
N SER A 277 -11.62 15.58 4.71
CA SER A 277 -13.02 15.58 4.28
C SER A 277 -13.41 16.93 3.64
N GLY A 278 -14.17 16.87 2.55
CA GLY A 278 -14.61 18.04 1.77
C GLY A 278 -13.59 18.58 0.76
N GLU A 279 -12.45 17.90 0.58
CA GLU A 279 -11.52 18.16 -0.52
C GLU A 279 -11.81 17.22 -1.69
N ARG A 280 -11.70 17.73 -2.93
CA ARG A 280 -11.82 16.88 -4.11
C ARG A 280 -10.67 15.89 -4.10
N TYR A 281 -11.02 14.61 -4.04
CA TYR A 281 -10.06 13.54 -3.96
C TYR A 281 -10.20 12.62 -5.15
N SER A 282 -9.09 12.38 -5.84
CA SER A 282 -9.06 11.42 -6.95
C SER A 282 -8.45 10.12 -6.44
N TYR A 283 -9.19 9.02 -6.56
CA TYR A 283 -8.66 7.69 -6.29
C TYR A 283 -7.43 7.42 -7.15
N GLY A 284 -7.46 7.78 -8.43
CA GLY A 284 -6.28 7.71 -9.30
C GLY A 284 -5.12 8.60 -8.81
N ALA A 285 -5.38 9.71 -8.09
CA ALA A 285 -4.34 10.50 -7.46
C ALA A 285 -3.81 9.87 -6.15
N ALA A 286 -4.66 9.20 -5.38
CA ALA A 286 -4.36 8.44 -4.17
C ALA A 286 -3.51 7.22 -4.45
N GLU A 287 -4.06 6.41 -5.35
CA GLU A 287 -3.44 5.33 -6.02
C GLU A 287 -2.17 5.88 -6.61
N SER A 288 -2.13 7.04 -7.32
CA SER A 288 -0.85 7.58 -7.81
C SER A 288 0.17 8.03 -6.74
N LYS A 289 -0.30 8.45 -5.56
CA LYS A 289 0.54 8.77 -4.38
C LYS A 289 1.13 7.50 -3.75
N SER A 290 0.44 6.35 -3.91
CA SER A 290 0.92 5.01 -3.56
C SER A 290 1.54 4.23 -4.73
N LEU A 291 1.25 4.62 -5.97
CA LEU A 291 1.45 3.96 -7.27
C LEU A 291 1.96 4.99 -8.28
N VAL A 292 3.26 5.11 -8.29
CA VAL A 292 4.02 6.23 -8.82
C VAL A 292 3.91 6.43 -10.36
N LYS A 293 4.16 7.64 -10.91
CA LYS A 293 4.19 7.93 -12.37
C LYS A 293 5.60 7.73 -12.96
N THR A 294 5.68 7.28 -14.21
CA THR A 294 6.90 6.86 -14.93
C THR A 294 7.79 8.00 -15.42
N ILE A 295 9.11 7.85 -15.26
CA ILE A 295 10.14 8.43 -16.14
C ILE A 295 11.34 7.44 -16.14
N HIS A 296 11.34 6.47 -17.05
CA HIS A 296 12.50 5.62 -17.28
C HIS A 296 13.37 6.33 -18.32
N PRO A 297 14.59 6.69 -17.97
CA PRO A 297 15.80 6.22 -18.66
C PRO A 297 16.53 5.34 -17.63
N ALA A 298 17.39 4.33 -17.92
CA ALA A 298 18.01 3.48 -16.88
C ALA A 298 19.04 4.19 -15.97
N PHE A 299 18.49 5.14 -15.23
CA PHE A 299 19.01 6.43 -14.83
C PHE A 299 18.06 6.87 -13.70
N ASP A 300 18.51 7.46 -12.61
CA ASP A 300 19.77 8.12 -12.38
C ASP A 300 20.35 7.56 -11.08
N THR A 301 21.29 6.61 -11.17
CA THR A 301 22.11 6.06 -10.04
C THR A 301 21.37 5.91 -8.70
N TYR A 302 20.29 5.12 -8.70
CA TYR A 302 19.63 4.46 -7.55
C TYR A 302 19.39 5.30 -6.27
N ARG A 303 19.18 6.62 -6.44
CA ARG A 303 18.83 7.68 -5.44
C ARG A 303 19.93 8.03 -4.42
N ARG A 304 20.85 8.95 -4.76
CA ARG A 304 21.77 9.62 -3.81
C ARG A 304 21.05 10.16 -2.55
N LYS A 305 21.10 9.46 -1.42
CA LYS A 305 20.95 10.06 -0.09
C LYS A 305 22.23 10.84 0.25
N ARG A 306 22.30 12.12 -0.13
CA ARG A 306 23.21 13.07 0.54
C ARG A 306 22.50 13.58 1.79
N PHE A 307 23.03 13.27 2.98
CA PHE A 307 22.77 13.94 4.26
C PHE A 307 21.58 14.92 4.26
N ILE A 308 20.34 14.41 4.32
CA ILE A 308 19.18 15.28 4.47
C ILE A 308 18.90 15.43 5.95
N LYS A 309 19.25 16.60 6.50
CA LYS A 309 18.52 17.14 7.65
C LYS A 309 17.05 17.22 7.24
N ARG A 310 16.17 16.46 7.92
CA ARG A 310 14.70 16.52 7.74
C ARG A 310 14.27 18.00 7.62
N ARG A 311 13.79 18.40 6.46
CA ARG A 311 13.07 19.66 6.26
C ARG A 311 11.78 19.37 5.54
N GLY A 312 10.69 19.78 6.18
CA GLY A 312 9.42 20.12 5.53
C GLY A 312 8.65 18.97 4.92
N SER A 313 7.38 18.89 5.30
CA SER A 313 6.32 18.24 4.56
C SER A 313 6.19 18.82 3.14
N ASP A 314 7.08 18.43 2.22
CA ASP A 314 6.96 18.76 0.81
C ASP A 314 6.18 17.64 0.09
N PRO A 315 4.93 17.90 -0.32
CA PRO A 315 4.08 16.93 -1.02
C PRO A 315 4.38 16.81 -2.52
N ASP A 316 5.46 17.41 -3.05
CA ASP A 316 5.70 17.42 -4.50
C ASP A 316 6.99 16.69 -4.95
N ASN A 317 7.61 15.89 -4.07
CA ASN A 317 8.82 15.12 -4.40
C ASN A 317 8.56 13.60 -4.38
N TYR A 318 8.06 13.05 -5.50
CA TYR A 318 7.70 11.63 -5.62
C TYR A 318 8.36 10.95 -6.83
N GLY A 319 8.87 9.73 -6.61
CA GLY A 319 9.74 8.91 -7.49
C GLY A 319 9.08 8.26 -8.73
N THR A 320 9.45 7.03 -9.14
CA THR A 320 8.97 6.30 -10.36
C THR A 320 8.32 4.91 -10.09
N GLN A 321 7.69 4.27 -11.10
CA GLN A 321 7.05 2.92 -11.03
C GLN A 321 8.01 1.75 -10.70
N GLU A 322 9.32 1.97 -10.67
CA GLU A 322 10.29 0.97 -10.21
C GLU A 322 10.26 0.79 -8.67
N ASP A 323 9.61 1.71 -7.94
CA ASP A 323 9.40 1.65 -6.48
C ASP A 323 8.47 0.51 -6.01
N TYR A 324 7.86 -0.26 -6.93
CA TYR A 324 7.09 -1.45 -6.56
C TYR A 324 7.96 -2.62 -6.12
N ILE A 325 9.22 -2.64 -6.55
CA ILE A 325 10.16 -3.69 -6.18
C ILE A 325 10.80 -3.29 -4.87
N ARG A 326 10.07 -3.62 -3.81
CA ARG A 326 10.47 -3.29 -2.46
C ARG A 326 11.62 -4.19 -2.05
N PHE A 327 12.78 -3.58 -1.79
CA PHE A 327 13.93 -4.29 -1.25
C PHE A 327 13.79 -4.56 0.26
N ASP A 328 13.42 -3.53 1.03
CA ASP A 328 13.19 -3.63 2.48
C ASP A 328 12.24 -2.54 2.96
N VAL A 329 11.50 -2.78 4.05
CA VAL A 329 10.52 -1.83 4.57
C VAL A 329 11.13 -0.53 5.08
N GLU A 330 12.29 -0.61 5.74
CA GLU A 330 12.96 0.53 6.38
C GLU A 330 13.65 1.43 5.36
N SER A 331 13.73 0.97 4.10
CA SER A 331 14.28 1.77 3.01
C SER A 331 13.32 2.86 2.53
N ASP A 332 12.01 2.71 2.74
CA ASP A 332 11.00 3.68 2.28
C ASP A 332 11.00 4.93 3.19
N PRO A 333 11.18 6.14 2.64
CA PRO A 333 11.22 7.37 3.43
C PRO A 333 9.91 7.67 4.16
N ARG A 334 8.79 7.08 3.74
CA ARG A 334 7.49 7.22 4.39
C ARG A 334 7.30 6.20 5.51
N TYR A 335 8.19 5.22 5.69
CA TYR A 335 8.02 4.19 6.71
C TYR A 335 8.02 4.79 8.12
N GLU A 336 9.10 5.48 8.47
CA GLU A 336 9.34 6.00 9.82
C GLU A 336 8.72 7.40 10.02
N HIS A 337 8.02 7.61 11.13
CA HIS A 337 7.50 8.93 11.49
C HIS A 337 8.58 9.82 12.12
N ILE A 338 8.29 11.11 12.30
CA ILE A 338 9.19 12.01 13.05
C ILE A 338 9.29 11.66 14.54
N HIS A 339 8.40 10.83 15.07
CA HIS A 339 8.39 10.42 16.46
C HIS A 339 9.03 9.02 16.59
N PRO A 340 10.16 8.88 17.30
CA PRO A 340 10.87 7.61 17.36
C PRO A 340 9.99 6.46 17.90
N GLY A 341 10.23 5.27 17.35
CA GLY A 341 9.44 4.07 17.65
C GLY A 341 8.01 4.10 17.10
N THR A 342 7.69 5.02 16.18
CA THR A 342 6.39 5.05 15.49
C THR A 342 6.56 5.12 13.97
N VAL A 343 5.57 4.58 13.26
CA VAL A 343 5.48 4.63 11.80
C VAL A 343 4.42 5.65 11.36
N THR A 344 4.51 6.08 10.11
CA THR A 344 3.43 6.85 9.47
C THR A 344 2.25 5.93 9.13
N VAL A 345 1.17 6.49 8.59
CA VAL A 345 0.04 5.70 8.09
C VAL A 345 0.46 4.83 6.90
N GLU A 346 1.27 5.38 5.99
CA GLU A 346 1.89 4.68 4.88
C GLU A 346 2.84 3.59 5.37
N GLY A 347 3.60 3.87 6.43
CA GLY A 347 4.47 2.92 7.12
C GLY A 347 3.71 1.72 7.70
N LEU A 348 2.46 1.92 8.14
CA LEU A 348 1.60 0.81 8.57
C LEU A 348 1.18 -0.09 7.40
N ALA A 349 0.82 0.48 6.24
CA ALA A 349 0.49 -0.31 5.05
C ALA A 349 1.71 -1.13 4.59
N LEU A 350 2.89 -0.52 4.70
CA LEU A 350 4.18 -1.14 4.46
C LEU A 350 4.47 -2.29 5.44
N GLU A 351 4.21 -2.15 6.74
CA GLU A 351 4.28 -3.24 7.72
C GLU A 351 3.30 -4.37 7.37
N ALA A 352 2.06 -4.01 7.00
CA ALA A 352 1.04 -5.00 6.65
C ALA A 352 1.48 -5.86 5.46
N ARG A 353 1.95 -5.24 4.37
CA ARG A 353 2.48 -5.97 3.21
C ARG A 353 3.63 -6.92 3.58
N ASP A 354 4.60 -6.44 4.37
CA ASP A 354 5.74 -7.25 4.80
C ASP A 354 5.31 -8.40 5.71
N TYR A 355 4.32 -8.17 6.58
CA TYR A 355 3.73 -9.23 7.39
C TYR A 355 3.07 -10.30 6.51
N GLU A 356 2.22 -9.92 5.57
CA GLU A 356 1.52 -10.84 4.67
C GLU A 356 2.49 -11.64 3.79
N GLU A 357 3.51 -11.00 3.20
CA GLU A 357 4.55 -11.65 2.39
C GLU A 357 5.33 -12.73 3.16
N ASN A 358 5.60 -12.49 4.45
CA ASN A 358 6.36 -13.42 5.29
C ASN A 358 5.49 -14.50 5.97
N HIS A 359 4.18 -14.29 6.12
CA HIS A 359 3.27 -15.22 6.82
C HIS A 359 2.39 -16.05 5.86
N HIS A 360 2.10 -15.53 4.66
CA HIS A 360 1.49 -16.31 3.59
C HIS A 360 2.60 -16.85 2.71
N GLN A 361 3.02 -18.10 2.97
CA GLN A 361 3.76 -18.87 1.99
C GLN A 361 2.91 -18.96 0.72
N TYR A 362 3.22 -18.14 -0.28
CA TYR A 362 2.79 -18.42 -1.64
C TYR A 362 3.52 -19.71 -2.06
N GLU A 363 2.85 -20.86 -1.85
CA GLU A 363 3.15 -22.12 -2.52
C GLU A 363 2.94 -21.90 -4.02
N GLY A 364 3.93 -21.30 -4.67
CA GLY A 364 3.79 -20.86 -6.05
C GLY A 364 5.05 -20.33 -6.70
N ARG A 365 6.22 -20.45 -6.06
CA ARG A 365 7.48 -20.38 -6.81
C ARG A 365 7.70 -21.76 -7.42
N ASN A 366 7.04 -21.98 -8.56
CA ASN A 366 7.29 -23.17 -9.39
C ASN A 366 8.80 -23.24 -9.63
N ASP A 367 9.40 -24.26 -9.03
CA ASP A 367 10.78 -24.65 -9.22
C ASP A 367 10.88 -25.13 -10.68
N VAL A 368 11.18 -24.21 -11.59
CA VAL A 368 11.54 -24.57 -12.96
C VAL A 368 12.91 -25.23 -12.85
N SER A 369 12.90 -26.54 -13.02
CA SER A 369 14.10 -27.35 -13.15
C SER A 369 14.84 -26.98 -14.43
N THR A 370 15.98 -26.29 -14.34
CA THR A 370 16.96 -26.30 -15.43
C THR A 370 18.34 -25.86 -14.97
N LEU A 371 19.31 -26.72 -15.33
CA LEU A 371 20.75 -26.55 -15.59
C LEU A 371 21.59 -25.63 -14.68
N GLN A 372 22.70 -26.19 -14.21
CA GLN A 372 23.75 -25.50 -13.48
C GLN A 372 24.54 -24.64 -14.48
N HIS A 373 24.18 -23.36 -14.61
CA HIS A 373 24.88 -22.44 -15.51
C HIS A 373 26.23 -22.06 -14.90
N ILE A 374 27.31 -22.41 -15.59
CA ILE A 374 28.68 -22.03 -15.22
C ILE A 374 29.00 -20.76 -16.02
N CYS A 375 29.50 -19.71 -15.37
CA CYS A 375 29.99 -18.51 -16.05
C CYS A 375 30.88 -18.93 -17.24
N PRO A 376 30.60 -18.52 -18.50
CA PRO A 376 31.38 -18.95 -19.65
C PRO A 376 32.69 -18.16 -19.79
N ILE A 377 32.82 -17.02 -19.10
CA ILE A 377 33.90 -16.04 -19.30
C ILE A 377 34.99 -16.21 -18.25
N PRO A 378 36.29 -16.24 -18.62
CA PRO A 378 37.38 -16.35 -17.65
C PRO A 378 37.60 -15.04 -16.87
N SER A 379 38.10 -15.16 -15.64
CA SER A 379 38.31 -14.05 -14.69
C SER A 379 39.09 -12.86 -15.27
N TRP A 380 40.16 -13.11 -16.04
CA TRP A 380 40.97 -12.06 -16.66
C TRP A 380 40.21 -11.20 -17.69
N ARG A 381 39.25 -11.80 -18.41
CA ARG A 381 38.45 -11.13 -19.43
C ARG A 381 37.42 -10.20 -18.80
N LEU A 382 36.75 -10.66 -17.74
CA LEU A 382 35.83 -9.86 -16.92
C LEU A 382 36.53 -8.66 -16.29
N VAL A 383 37.72 -8.88 -15.73
CA VAL A 383 38.56 -7.84 -15.14
C VAL A 383 38.95 -6.78 -16.15
N ASN A 384 39.43 -7.17 -17.33
CA ASN A 384 39.83 -6.22 -18.37
C ASN A 384 38.63 -5.39 -18.85
N HIS A 385 37.46 -6.01 -18.95
CA HIS A 385 36.22 -5.31 -19.29
C HIS A 385 35.84 -4.28 -18.22
N ILE A 386 35.95 -4.61 -16.93
CA ILE A 386 35.67 -3.66 -15.84
C ILE A 386 36.69 -2.52 -15.81
N LEU A 387 37.97 -2.79 -16.01
CA LEU A 387 39.00 -1.74 -16.13
C LEU A 387 38.69 -0.78 -17.29
N HIS A 388 38.20 -1.32 -18.42
CA HIS A 388 37.74 -0.51 -19.54
C HIS A 388 36.51 0.36 -19.17
N LEU A 389 35.52 -0.21 -18.48
CA LEU A 389 34.37 0.54 -17.95
C LEU A 389 34.80 1.67 -16.98
N GLN A 390 35.92 1.49 -16.26
CA GLN A 390 36.51 2.49 -15.37
C GLN A 390 37.42 3.51 -16.08
N GLY A 391 37.53 3.46 -17.42
CA GLY A 391 38.27 4.43 -18.23
C GLY A 391 39.75 4.11 -18.45
N ALA A 392 40.20 2.88 -18.17
CA ALA A 392 41.55 2.46 -18.51
C ALA A 392 41.75 2.41 -20.04
N ILE A 393 42.84 3.03 -20.52
CA ILE A 393 43.21 3.04 -21.95
C ILE A 393 44.02 1.77 -22.24
N PRO A 394 43.66 0.97 -23.26
CA PRO A 394 44.43 -0.21 -23.64
C PRO A 394 45.86 0.15 -24.07
N SER A 395 46.85 -0.58 -23.58
CA SER A 395 48.21 -0.59 -24.15
C SER A 395 48.14 -1.19 -25.57
N LEU A 396 48.75 -0.50 -26.55
CA LEU A 396 48.76 -0.91 -27.98
C LEU A 396 49.38 -2.30 -28.26
N ASN A 397 50.00 -2.94 -27.26
CA ASN A 397 50.76 -4.18 -27.41
C ASN A 397 50.08 -5.45 -26.86
N ASP A 398 48.89 -5.37 -26.24
CA ASP A 398 48.30 -6.51 -25.49
C ASP A 398 47.20 -7.31 -26.22
N GLY A 399 46.95 -7.08 -27.52
CA GLY A 399 45.87 -7.81 -28.23
C GLY A 399 44.47 -7.56 -27.63
N PHE A 400 44.27 -6.35 -27.11
CA PHE A 400 43.15 -5.97 -26.28
C PHE A 400 41.84 -5.82 -27.08
N GLU A 401 40.89 -6.74 -26.93
CA GLU A 401 39.49 -6.50 -27.26
C GLU A 401 38.77 -5.87 -26.04
N PRO A 402 38.33 -4.61 -26.11
CA PRO A 402 37.92 -3.85 -24.92
C PRO A 402 36.50 -4.15 -24.39
N GLY A 403 35.61 -4.71 -25.21
CA GLY A 403 34.22 -4.99 -24.87
C GLY A 403 33.92 -6.49 -24.82
N ILE A 404 33.02 -6.90 -23.93
CA ILE A 404 32.36 -8.21 -23.98
C ILE A 404 31.04 -8.02 -24.74
N GLY A 405 30.85 -8.77 -25.83
CA GLY A 405 29.60 -8.83 -26.60
C GLY A 405 28.43 -9.33 -25.75
N ILE A 406 27.19 -9.06 -26.16
CA ILE A 406 26.01 -9.59 -25.42
C ILE A 406 25.96 -11.12 -25.56
N GLU A 407 26.34 -11.63 -26.72
CA GLU A 407 26.40 -13.03 -27.11
C GLU A 407 27.43 -13.81 -26.29
N GLU A 408 28.56 -13.19 -25.93
CA GLU A 408 29.61 -13.80 -25.10
C GLU A 408 29.16 -14.06 -23.66
N LEU A 409 28.10 -13.39 -23.20
CA LEU A 409 27.56 -13.55 -21.85
C LEU A 409 26.75 -14.84 -21.71
N PHE A 410 26.26 -15.43 -22.79
CA PHE A 410 25.36 -16.57 -22.75
C PHE A 410 25.98 -17.79 -23.43
N ASP A 411 25.57 -19.00 -23.04
CA ASP A 411 25.95 -20.20 -23.80
C ASP A 411 25.23 -20.17 -25.15
N SER A 412 25.95 -20.44 -26.24
CA SER A 412 25.40 -20.52 -27.61
C SER A 412 24.20 -21.47 -27.78
N SER A 413 23.99 -22.39 -26.83
CA SER A 413 22.83 -23.28 -26.78
C SER A 413 21.56 -22.67 -26.14
N GLU A 414 21.67 -21.47 -25.56
CA GLU A 414 20.60 -20.82 -24.77
C GLU A 414 19.78 -19.80 -25.57
N TYR A 415 20.21 -19.42 -26.77
CA TYR A 415 19.56 -18.41 -27.60
C TYR A 415 19.60 -18.78 -29.08
N SER A 416 18.65 -18.26 -29.86
CA SER A 416 18.61 -18.41 -31.31
C SER A 416 19.38 -17.30 -32.00
N GLU A 417 19.90 -17.58 -33.20
CA GLU A 417 20.58 -16.59 -34.03
C GLU A 417 19.63 -15.42 -34.33
N GLY A 418 19.98 -14.20 -33.86
CA GLY A 418 19.16 -12.99 -33.98
C GLY A 418 18.33 -12.61 -32.75
N ASP A 419 18.34 -13.40 -31.67
CA ASP A 419 17.59 -13.07 -30.43
C ASP A 419 18.08 -11.77 -29.76
N PHE A 420 19.35 -11.41 -30.00
CA PHE A 420 19.94 -10.17 -29.48
C PHE A 420 19.82 -8.96 -30.44
N ASP A 421 19.19 -9.14 -31.60
CA ASP A 421 18.88 -8.04 -32.52
C ASP A 421 17.68 -7.20 -32.01
N ASP A 422 16.81 -7.81 -31.19
CA ASP A 422 15.72 -7.14 -30.51
C ASP A 422 16.09 -6.83 -29.04
N ALA A 423 16.06 -5.54 -28.70
CA ALA A 423 16.41 -5.11 -27.36
C ALA A 423 15.43 -5.59 -26.28
N THR A 424 14.15 -5.79 -26.64
CA THR A 424 13.16 -6.32 -25.70
C THR A 424 13.50 -7.76 -25.32
N THR A 425 13.80 -8.59 -26.30
CA THR A 425 14.22 -9.98 -26.13
C THR A 425 15.54 -10.08 -25.36
N THR A 426 16.50 -9.19 -25.66
CA THR A 426 17.77 -9.08 -24.92
C THR A 426 17.54 -8.79 -23.43
N ILE A 427 16.68 -7.82 -23.12
CA ILE A 427 16.35 -7.43 -21.74
C ILE A 427 15.69 -8.59 -20.98
N LEU A 428 14.80 -9.34 -21.63
CA LEU A 428 14.16 -10.52 -21.03
C LEU A 428 15.16 -11.65 -20.72
N HIS A 429 16.15 -11.89 -21.58
CA HIS A 429 17.23 -12.86 -21.32
C HIS A 429 18.10 -12.43 -20.13
N LEU A 430 18.49 -11.15 -20.07
CA LEU A 430 19.24 -10.59 -18.94
C LEU A 430 18.46 -10.69 -17.62
N TYR A 431 17.15 -10.40 -17.64
CA TYR A 431 16.29 -10.62 -16.48
C TYR A 431 16.23 -12.08 -16.06
N SER A 432 16.04 -13.00 -17.01
CA SER A 432 15.98 -14.43 -16.73
C SER A 432 17.25 -14.92 -16.02
N HIS A 433 18.42 -14.52 -16.54
CA HIS A 433 19.72 -14.86 -15.96
C HIS A 433 19.95 -14.23 -14.58
N LEU A 434 19.70 -12.93 -14.40
CA LEU A 434 19.86 -12.26 -13.11
C LEU A 434 18.87 -12.75 -12.03
N ASN A 435 17.77 -13.37 -12.43
CA ASN A 435 16.82 -14.03 -11.51
C ASN A 435 17.22 -15.47 -11.14
N ASN A 436 18.24 -16.05 -11.77
CA ASN A 436 18.69 -17.41 -11.49
C ASN A 436 19.56 -17.46 -10.23
N ILE A 437 18.90 -17.54 -9.07
CA ILE A 437 19.54 -17.61 -7.74
C ILE A 437 20.30 -18.92 -7.47
N LYS A 438 20.23 -19.92 -8.36
CA LYS A 438 20.99 -21.18 -8.22
C LYS A 438 22.43 -21.06 -8.74
N SER A 439 22.69 -20.12 -9.66
CA SER A 439 24.01 -19.87 -10.26
C SER A 439 24.61 -18.52 -9.87
N LEU A 440 23.78 -17.52 -9.55
CA LEU A 440 24.24 -16.18 -9.14
C LEU A 440 23.95 -15.89 -7.68
N THR A 441 24.67 -14.91 -7.11
CA THR A 441 24.50 -14.55 -5.70
C THR A 441 23.20 -13.78 -5.50
N ASP A 442 22.39 -14.22 -4.54
CA ASP A 442 21.23 -13.46 -4.06
C ASP A 442 21.66 -12.39 -3.05
N PHE A 443 21.93 -11.18 -3.54
CA PHE A 443 22.28 -10.05 -2.69
C PHE A 443 21.16 -9.63 -1.72
N THR A 444 19.92 -10.09 -1.88
CA THR A 444 18.81 -9.72 -0.95
C THR A 444 18.91 -10.44 0.40
N LEU A 445 19.58 -11.60 0.44
CA LEU A 445 19.72 -12.45 1.63
C LEU A 445 20.93 -12.10 2.49
N HIS A 446 21.78 -11.21 2.02
CA HIS A 446 23.05 -10.94 2.67
C HIS A 446 23.30 -9.45 2.85
N SER A 447 24.05 -9.13 3.91
CA SER A 447 24.33 -7.74 4.22
C SER A 447 25.29 -7.11 3.21
N GLY A 448 26.30 -7.84 2.71
CA GLY A 448 27.31 -7.34 1.80
C GLY A 448 28.19 -8.39 1.13
N VAL A 449 29.02 -7.95 0.18
CA VAL A 449 29.78 -8.80 -0.76
C VAL A 449 30.86 -9.61 -0.04
N PHE A 450 31.40 -9.08 1.06
CA PHE A 450 32.56 -9.63 1.75
C PHE A 450 32.25 -10.70 2.78
N GLN A 451 31.01 -10.73 3.29
CA GLN A 451 30.63 -11.64 4.36
C GLN A 451 30.44 -13.09 3.86
N ILE A 452 30.18 -13.27 2.56
CA ILE A 452 29.61 -14.51 1.99
C ILE A 452 30.70 -15.39 1.34
N GLY A 453 31.89 -14.84 1.09
CA GLY A 453 32.94 -15.56 0.37
C GLY A 453 32.56 -15.86 -1.08
N ILE A 454 31.88 -14.92 -1.75
CA ILE A 454 31.41 -15.08 -3.14
C ILE A 454 32.60 -15.38 -4.06
N PRO A 455 32.54 -16.39 -4.94
CA PRO A 455 33.58 -16.60 -5.94
C PRO A 455 33.81 -15.34 -6.78
N PHE A 456 35.06 -14.92 -6.91
CA PHE A 456 35.38 -13.64 -7.55
C PHE A 456 34.87 -13.55 -8.98
N ARG A 457 35.04 -14.64 -9.74
CA ARG A 457 34.58 -14.76 -11.11
C ARG A 457 33.06 -14.55 -11.25
N ASP A 458 32.28 -15.19 -10.39
CA ASP A 458 30.82 -15.12 -10.43
C ASP A 458 30.31 -13.75 -10.02
N PHE A 459 30.97 -13.13 -9.04
CA PHE A 459 30.71 -11.74 -8.67
C PHE A 459 30.92 -10.81 -9.85
N LEU A 460 32.11 -10.81 -10.49
CA LEU A 460 32.38 -9.93 -11.63
C LEU A 460 31.43 -10.19 -12.79
N TYR A 461 31.10 -11.46 -13.05
CA TYR A 461 30.14 -11.84 -14.08
C TYR A 461 28.75 -11.23 -13.82
N GLN A 462 28.24 -11.32 -12.59
CA GLN A 462 26.98 -10.69 -12.19
C GLN A 462 27.01 -9.16 -12.32
N ILE A 463 28.14 -8.52 -12.03
CA ILE A 463 28.37 -7.07 -12.22
C ILE A 463 28.31 -6.72 -13.71
N VAL A 464 28.91 -7.51 -14.59
CA VAL A 464 28.89 -7.28 -16.05
C VAL A 464 27.48 -7.48 -16.62
N LEU A 465 26.78 -8.55 -16.24
CA LEU A 465 25.38 -8.79 -16.62
C LEU A 465 24.47 -7.62 -16.23
N ALA A 466 24.58 -7.18 -14.97
CA ALA A 466 23.81 -6.04 -14.47
C ALA A 466 24.14 -4.75 -15.24
N ASN A 467 25.42 -4.47 -15.51
CA ASN A 467 25.83 -3.28 -16.26
C ASN A 467 25.26 -3.28 -17.69
N LYS A 468 25.26 -4.45 -18.35
CA LYS A 468 24.69 -4.62 -19.68
C LYS A 468 23.18 -4.38 -19.67
N LEU A 469 22.47 -4.90 -18.67
CA LEU A 469 21.04 -4.64 -18.48
C LEU A 469 20.74 -3.15 -18.31
N VAL A 470 21.52 -2.42 -17.49
CA VAL A 470 21.37 -0.95 -17.35
C VAL A 470 21.52 -0.26 -18.71
N LYS A 471 22.51 -0.66 -19.49
CA LYS A 471 22.75 -0.08 -20.82
C LYS A 471 21.59 -0.33 -21.78
N GLU A 472 21.05 -1.55 -21.82
CA GLU A 472 19.92 -1.89 -22.70
C GLU A 472 18.62 -1.21 -22.29
N LEU A 473 18.32 -1.18 -20.99
CA LEU A 473 17.19 -0.44 -20.43
C LEU A 473 17.32 1.06 -20.73
N SER A 474 18.54 1.62 -20.65
CA SER A 474 18.80 3.05 -20.93
C SER A 474 18.43 3.43 -22.35
N ASN A 475 18.70 2.51 -23.28
CA ASN A 475 18.46 2.71 -24.70
C ASN A 475 17.00 2.43 -25.10
N ASN A 476 16.22 1.72 -24.27
CA ASN A 476 14.87 1.25 -24.59
C ASN A 476 13.84 1.59 -23.49
N LEU A 477 13.32 2.82 -23.56
CA LEU A 477 12.42 3.37 -22.53
C LEU A 477 11.04 2.69 -22.46
N SER A 478 10.67 1.91 -23.46
CA SER A 478 9.42 1.14 -23.54
C SER A 478 9.63 -0.36 -23.26
N ALA A 479 10.81 -0.77 -22.80
CA ALA A 479 11.12 -2.16 -22.53
C ALA A 479 10.19 -2.76 -21.46
N PRO A 480 9.85 -4.06 -21.55
CA PRO A 480 9.03 -4.72 -20.55
C PRO A 480 9.78 -4.81 -19.24
N ILE A 481 9.12 -4.45 -18.14
CA ILE A 481 9.67 -4.54 -16.77
C ILE A 481 9.34 -5.92 -16.14
N SER A 482 8.59 -6.77 -16.85
CA SER A 482 8.30 -8.14 -16.43
C SER A 482 9.60 -8.96 -16.34
N GLY A 483 10.12 -9.11 -15.13
CA GLY A 483 11.43 -9.73 -14.88
C GLY A 483 12.30 -8.94 -13.90
N LEU A 484 12.00 -7.65 -13.66
CA LEU A 484 12.66 -6.88 -12.60
C LEU A 484 12.13 -7.37 -11.23
N THR A 485 12.93 -8.14 -10.50
CA THR A 485 12.62 -8.64 -9.15
C THR A 485 13.53 -7.99 -8.11
N PRO A 486 13.30 -8.18 -6.79
CA PRO A 486 14.22 -7.68 -5.77
C PRO A 486 15.67 -8.14 -5.95
N HIS A 487 15.89 -9.34 -6.51
CA HIS A 487 17.19 -9.93 -6.79
C HIS A 487 17.92 -9.17 -7.91
N VAL A 488 17.20 -8.88 -9.00
CA VAL A 488 17.73 -8.08 -10.11
C VAL A 488 18.04 -6.67 -9.62
N LEU A 489 17.12 -6.03 -8.90
CA LEU A 489 17.32 -4.68 -8.36
C LEU A 489 18.54 -4.62 -7.42
N ALA A 490 18.71 -5.61 -6.55
CA ALA A 490 19.90 -5.69 -5.68
C ALA A 490 21.19 -5.81 -6.50
N SER A 491 21.19 -6.61 -7.57
CA SER A 491 22.33 -6.76 -8.48
C SER A 491 22.67 -5.44 -9.19
N LEU A 492 21.66 -4.69 -9.62
CA LEU A 492 21.84 -3.36 -10.22
C LEU A 492 22.46 -2.36 -9.23
N ILE A 493 21.98 -2.34 -7.97
CA ILE A 493 22.53 -1.45 -6.92
C ILE A 493 23.99 -1.81 -6.61
N VAL A 494 24.29 -3.10 -6.41
CA VAL A 494 25.65 -3.56 -6.10
C VAL A 494 26.60 -3.27 -7.27
N GLN A 495 26.15 -3.47 -8.51
CA GLN A 495 26.90 -3.14 -9.71
C GLN A 495 27.25 -1.65 -9.78
N ASP A 496 26.30 -0.76 -9.51
CA ASP A 496 26.52 0.68 -9.54
C ASP A 496 27.48 1.14 -8.45
N GLN A 497 27.25 0.68 -7.21
CA GLN A 497 28.13 0.96 -6.08
C GLN A 497 29.55 0.44 -6.34
N TRP A 498 29.68 -0.74 -6.93
CA TRP A 498 30.97 -1.31 -7.31
C TRP A 498 31.72 -0.43 -8.30
N LEU A 499 31.13 -0.16 -9.48
CA LEU A 499 31.80 0.60 -10.53
C LEU A 499 32.10 2.05 -10.10
N SER A 500 31.23 2.64 -9.28
CA SER A 500 31.37 4.03 -8.81
C SER A 500 32.35 4.19 -7.66
N ASN A 501 32.40 3.24 -6.71
CA ASN A 501 33.12 3.41 -5.45
C ASN A 501 34.46 2.67 -5.41
N VAL A 502 34.65 1.63 -6.23
CA VAL A 502 35.88 0.82 -6.25
C VAL A 502 36.74 1.26 -7.44
N GLN A 503 38.04 1.46 -7.23
CA GLN A 503 39.03 1.61 -8.30
C GLN A 503 39.85 0.33 -8.40
N LEU A 504 39.85 -0.31 -9.58
CA LEU A 504 40.78 -1.41 -9.85
C LEU A 504 42.06 -0.86 -10.48
N SER A 505 43.20 -1.42 -10.10
CA SER A 505 44.50 -1.12 -10.71
C SER A 505 45.30 -2.39 -10.96
N LYS A 506 46.08 -2.40 -12.05
CA LYS A 506 47.08 -3.44 -12.34
C LYS A 506 48.44 -2.92 -11.88
N GLY A 507 49.16 -3.71 -11.08
CA GLY A 507 50.49 -3.34 -10.59
C GLY A 507 51.54 -4.43 -10.87
N PRO A 508 52.80 -4.07 -11.17
CA PRO A 508 53.91 -4.98 -10.96
C PRO A 508 54.13 -5.14 -9.45
N HIS A 509 54.49 -6.33 -8.99
CA HIS A 509 54.75 -6.63 -7.58
C HIS A 509 55.72 -5.60 -6.95
N ILE A 510 55.21 -4.66 -6.16
CA ILE A 510 56.06 -3.79 -5.34
C ILE A 510 56.39 -4.59 -4.08
N SER A 511 57.63 -5.07 -4.00
CA SER A 511 58.17 -5.64 -2.76
C SER A 511 58.41 -4.51 -1.75
N SER A 512 57.38 -4.00 -1.10
CA SER A 512 57.58 -3.23 0.13
C SER A 512 57.87 -4.23 1.26
N ARG A 513 59.17 -4.37 1.54
CA ARG A 513 59.69 -4.91 2.81
C ARG A 513 59.05 -4.10 3.94
N GLU A 514 57.97 -4.62 4.52
CA GLU A 514 57.41 -4.37 5.86
C GLU A 514 55.92 -4.75 5.85
N ALA A 515 55.62 -6.04 5.75
CA ALA A 515 54.36 -6.60 6.24
C ALA A 515 54.70 -7.85 7.06
N VAL A 516 54.33 -7.76 8.33
CA VAL A 516 54.75 -8.60 9.46
C VAL A 516 54.09 -9.98 9.39
N ALA A 517 54.82 -10.95 9.93
CA ALA A 517 54.52 -12.38 10.03
C ALA A 517 53.11 -12.72 10.55
N SER A 518 52.36 -13.49 9.76
CA SER A 518 51.93 -14.86 10.09
C SER A 518 50.92 -15.40 9.05
N PRO A 519 51.26 -16.43 8.24
CA PRO A 519 50.30 -17.18 7.45
C PRO A 519 49.88 -18.42 8.25
N SER A 520 48.84 -18.30 9.05
CA SER A 520 48.22 -19.42 9.75
C SER A 520 46.81 -19.62 9.22
N GLU A 521 46.72 -20.06 7.95
CA GLU A 521 45.62 -20.82 7.34
C GLU A 521 45.80 -20.80 5.81
N VAL A 522 46.91 -21.40 5.36
CA VAL A 522 46.99 -21.97 4.00
C VAL A 522 47.15 -23.45 4.22
N THR A 523 46.05 -24.18 4.18
CA THR A 523 46.05 -25.64 4.18
C THR A 523 46.89 -26.13 3.00
N SER A 524 48.00 -26.77 3.33
CA SER A 524 48.96 -27.34 2.40
C SER A 524 48.41 -28.62 1.77
N THR A 525 47.48 -28.51 0.83
CA THR A 525 47.08 -29.62 -0.06
C THR A 525 46.61 -29.09 -1.41
N ALA A 526 47.53 -28.54 -2.22
CA ALA A 526 47.35 -28.33 -3.65
C ALA A 526 48.70 -28.00 -4.31
N PHE A 527 49.61 -28.98 -4.36
CA PHE A 527 50.78 -28.95 -5.24
C PHE A 527 50.87 -30.28 -5.97
N GLU A 528 49.88 -30.53 -6.83
CA GLU A 528 50.00 -31.49 -7.93
C GLU A 528 49.61 -30.76 -9.23
N GLU A 529 50.59 -30.71 -10.13
CA GLU A 529 50.53 -30.46 -11.58
C GLU A 529 49.39 -29.56 -12.13
N GLY A 530 49.75 -28.33 -12.51
CA GLY A 530 49.10 -27.63 -13.63
C GLY A 530 47.89 -26.74 -13.37
N ASN A 531 47.49 -26.48 -12.13
CA ASN A 531 46.44 -25.50 -11.81
C ASN A 531 47.05 -24.19 -11.27
N ASP A 532 47.07 -23.15 -12.12
CA ASP A 532 47.31 -21.77 -11.68
C ASP A 532 46.27 -21.39 -10.62
N ALA A 533 46.72 -20.90 -9.45
CA ALA A 533 45.84 -20.52 -8.35
C ALA A 533 44.92 -19.36 -8.76
N GLU A 534 43.69 -19.68 -9.17
CA GLU A 534 42.65 -18.72 -9.48
C GLU A 534 42.17 -18.02 -8.18
N VAL A 535 41.76 -16.75 -8.29
CA VAL A 535 41.19 -15.99 -7.17
C VAL A 535 39.99 -16.73 -6.59
N THR A 536 40.09 -17.23 -5.35
CA THR A 536 39.04 -18.07 -4.77
C THR A 536 37.79 -17.29 -4.38
N THR A 537 37.92 -16.04 -3.89
CA THR A 537 36.79 -15.22 -3.43
C THR A 537 36.94 -13.72 -3.74
N ALA A 538 35.82 -13.02 -3.92
CA ALA A 538 35.77 -11.59 -4.21
C ALA A 538 36.31 -10.71 -3.06
N SER A 539 36.33 -11.22 -1.82
CA SER A 539 36.89 -10.49 -0.68
C SER A 539 38.43 -10.39 -0.72
N SER A 540 39.10 -11.31 -1.42
CA SER A 540 40.57 -11.38 -1.44
C SER A 540 41.25 -10.17 -2.09
N ILE A 541 40.65 -9.57 -3.13
CA ILE A 541 41.21 -8.41 -3.87
C ILE A 541 41.30 -7.11 -3.06
N PHE A 542 40.63 -7.09 -1.92
CA PHE A 542 40.59 -5.95 -1.02
C PHE A 542 41.51 -6.12 0.20
N ALA A 543 41.92 -7.36 0.48
CA ALA A 543 42.88 -7.69 1.52
C ALA A 543 44.34 -7.56 1.04
N GLY A 544 44.57 -7.46 -0.28
CA GLY A 544 45.87 -7.25 -0.88
C GLY A 544 45.88 -7.54 -2.40
N ALA A 545 47.07 -7.45 -2.99
CA ALA A 545 47.31 -7.72 -4.40
C ALA A 545 47.12 -9.22 -4.72
N VAL A 546 46.21 -9.57 -5.62
CA VAL A 546 45.91 -10.97 -5.98
C VAL A 546 46.36 -11.28 -7.42
N PRO A 547 47.03 -12.42 -7.66
CA PRO A 547 47.47 -12.81 -9.00
C PRO A 547 46.28 -13.18 -9.90
N ILE A 548 46.37 -12.80 -11.17
CA ILE A 548 45.44 -13.23 -12.22
C ILE A 548 46.20 -14.04 -13.27
N PRO A 549 45.66 -15.19 -13.74
CA PRO A 549 46.25 -15.90 -14.86
C PRO A 549 46.16 -15.03 -16.13
N SER A 550 47.30 -14.59 -16.65
CA SER A 550 47.40 -13.88 -17.93
C SER A 550 47.87 -14.86 -19.02
N TYR A 551 47.03 -15.10 -20.03
CA TYR A 551 47.41 -15.88 -21.21
C TYR A 551 47.78 -14.91 -22.33
N GLN A 552 49.08 -14.66 -22.54
CA GLN A 552 49.54 -13.99 -23.75
C GLN A 552 49.75 -15.03 -24.86
N SER A 553 48.90 -14.97 -25.90
CA SER A 553 49.13 -15.68 -27.15
C SER A 553 50.03 -14.84 -28.06
N THR A 554 51.33 -15.14 -28.10
CA THR A 554 52.18 -14.63 -29.17
C THR A 554 52.04 -15.53 -30.39
N GLY A 555 51.37 -15.02 -31.43
CA GLY A 555 51.42 -15.61 -32.75
C GLY A 555 52.85 -15.69 -33.29
N THR A 556 53.06 -16.71 -34.11
CA THR A 556 54.24 -17.02 -34.96
C THR A 556 55.38 -17.81 -34.30
N GLY A 557 55.33 -19.13 -34.52
CA GLY A 557 56.36 -19.87 -35.25
C GLY A 557 57.82 -19.84 -34.76
N LEU A 558 58.27 -21.03 -34.35
CA LEU A 558 59.66 -21.53 -34.27
C LEU A 558 60.48 -21.15 -33.02
N SER A 559 60.55 -22.14 -32.13
CA SER A 559 61.67 -22.51 -31.25
C SER A 559 62.33 -21.41 -30.40
N ASP A 560 61.95 -21.40 -29.11
CA ASP A 560 62.84 -20.92 -28.05
C ASP A 560 62.71 -21.87 -26.82
N PRO A 561 63.78 -22.57 -26.38
CA PRO A 561 63.73 -23.55 -25.29
C PRO A 561 64.10 -22.99 -23.90
N GLU A 562 64.15 -21.68 -23.69
CA GLU A 562 64.45 -21.09 -22.38
C GLU A 562 63.28 -20.24 -21.83
N GLY A 563 62.60 -20.78 -20.80
CA GLY A 563 61.88 -20.02 -19.77
C GLY A 563 60.85 -18.98 -20.23
N LYS A 564 59.64 -19.41 -20.61
CA LYS A 564 58.47 -18.52 -20.68
C LYS A 564 58.13 -18.01 -19.27
N GLY A 565 58.47 -16.76 -18.96
CA GLY A 565 58.06 -16.11 -17.73
C GLY A 565 56.57 -15.81 -17.74
N ILE A 566 55.79 -16.47 -16.88
CA ILE A 566 54.44 -16.03 -16.52
C ILE A 566 54.60 -14.69 -15.81
N THR A 567 54.34 -13.56 -16.48
CA THR A 567 54.17 -12.29 -15.79
C THR A 567 52.86 -12.35 -15.01
N ARG A 568 52.97 -12.68 -13.71
CA ARG A 568 51.84 -12.60 -12.78
C ARG A 568 51.42 -11.14 -12.67
N GLU A 569 50.32 -10.81 -13.34
CA GLU A 569 49.66 -9.53 -13.13
C GLU A 569 48.92 -9.59 -11.81
N TYR A 570 49.10 -8.57 -10.99
CA TYR A 570 48.39 -8.42 -9.73
C TYR A 570 47.33 -7.35 -9.84
N ILE A 571 46.19 -7.58 -9.19
CA ILE A 571 45.11 -6.61 -9.08
C ILE A 571 44.92 -6.18 -7.65
N GLU A 572 44.78 -4.87 -7.49
CA GLU A 572 44.40 -4.22 -6.25
C GLU A 572 43.12 -3.42 -6.44
N ALA A 573 42.32 -3.35 -5.37
CA ALA A 573 41.15 -2.50 -5.27
C ALA A 573 41.39 -1.38 -4.25
N ASP A 574 41.06 -0.13 -4.61
CA ASP A 574 41.11 1.04 -3.74
C ASP A 574 39.72 1.67 -3.60
N SER A 575 39.39 2.21 -2.42
CA SER A 575 38.09 2.87 -2.18
C SER A 575 38.14 4.34 -2.59
N LYS A 576 37.22 4.76 -3.45
CA LYS A 576 37.02 6.16 -3.87
C LYS A 576 36.21 6.98 -2.87
N VAL A 577 35.55 6.32 -1.90
CA VAL A 577 34.53 6.93 -1.04
C VAL A 577 34.83 6.81 0.45
N ILE A 578 36.01 6.33 0.83
CA ILE A 578 36.39 6.07 2.22
C ILE A 578 36.17 7.28 3.13
N GLU A 579 36.62 8.47 2.72
CA GLU A 579 36.44 9.71 3.52
C GLU A 579 34.96 10.02 3.75
N GLN A 580 34.15 9.94 2.70
CA GLN A 580 32.70 10.18 2.78
C GLN A 580 32.01 9.15 3.70
N GLN A 581 32.42 7.89 3.66
CA GLN A 581 31.85 6.83 4.50
C GLN A 581 32.24 6.99 5.97
N MET A 582 33.46 7.43 6.24
CA MET A 582 33.93 7.71 7.60
C MET A 582 33.25 8.96 8.19
N ASP A 583 33.05 10.01 7.40
CA ASP A 583 32.24 11.18 7.79
C ASP A 583 30.80 10.77 8.13
N GLY A 584 30.21 9.89 7.32
CA GLY A 584 28.88 9.33 7.57
C GLY A 584 28.79 8.55 8.88
N LEU A 585 29.79 7.71 9.15
CA LEU A 585 29.90 6.95 10.40
C LEU A 585 30.02 7.88 11.62
N LEU A 586 30.88 8.90 11.56
CA LEU A 586 31.05 9.88 12.63
C LEU A 586 29.78 10.67 12.91
N ALA A 587 29.11 11.10 11.85
CA ALA A 587 27.85 11.81 11.99
C ALA A 587 26.78 10.89 12.60
N PHE A 588 26.69 9.62 12.22
CA PHE A 588 25.81 8.65 12.87
C PHE A 588 26.13 8.49 14.36
N ALA A 589 27.40 8.23 14.71
CA ALA A 589 27.86 8.09 16.09
C ALA A 589 27.51 9.33 16.93
N LYS A 590 27.73 10.53 16.39
CA LYS A 590 27.38 11.81 17.05
C LYS A 590 25.88 11.95 17.27
N HIS A 591 25.05 11.60 16.29
CA HIS A 591 23.59 11.69 16.44
C HIS A 591 23.08 10.69 17.47
N MET A 592 23.59 9.47 17.45
CA MET A 592 23.26 8.42 18.43
C MET A 592 23.86 8.67 19.82
N GLU A 593 24.68 9.73 19.98
CA GLU A 593 25.42 10.02 21.21
C GLU A 593 26.23 8.81 21.69
N TRP A 594 26.96 8.20 20.75
CA TRP A 594 27.76 7.01 20.99
C TRP A 594 28.68 7.19 22.20
N GLU A 595 28.74 6.16 23.06
CA GLU A 595 29.51 6.21 24.33
C GLU A 595 31.01 6.41 24.08
N TYR A 596 31.53 5.80 23.01
CA TYR A 596 32.94 5.84 22.63
C TYR A 596 33.20 6.74 21.41
N LEU A 597 32.49 7.88 21.32
CA LEU A 597 32.55 8.78 20.16
C LEU A 597 33.98 9.27 19.84
N ASP A 598 34.81 9.50 20.85
CA ASP A 598 36.19 9.96 20.64
C ASP A 598 37.07 8.84 20.05
N GLU A 599 36.87 7.58 20.44
CA GLU A 599 37.53 6.43 19.81
C GLU A 599 37.16 6.31 18.33
N THR A 600 35.87 6.47 18.01
CA THR A 600 35.39 6.46 16.62
C THR A 600 35.99 7.62 15.82
N ARG A 601 36.20 8.80 16.44
CA ARG A 601 36.84 9.95 15.79
C ARG A 601 38.28 9.66 15.42
N GLU A 602 39.06 9.13 16.36
CA GLU A 602 40.44 8.74 16.10
C GLU A 602 40.52 7.66 15.01
N PHE A 603 39.63 6.68 15.05
CA PHE A 603 39.55 5.65 14.01
C PHE A 603 39.28 6.23 12.61
N SER A 604 38.32 7.17 12.51
CA SER A 604 37.98 7.85 11.25
C SER A 604 39.18 8.62 10.66
N GLU A 605 39.96 9.31 11.49
CA GLU A 605 41.15 10.04 11.06
C GLU A 605 42.25 9.11 10.53
N GLN A 606 42.42 7.92 11.15
CA GLN A 606 43.41 6.92 10.74
C GLN A 606 42.99 6.14 9.48
N ALA A 607 41.70 6.02 9.22
CA ALA A 607 41.17 5.22 8.11
C ALA A 607 41.75 5.67 6.76
N SER A 608 41.89 6.97 6.49
CA SER A 608 42.34 7.49 5.18
C SER A 608 43.68 6.91 4.65
N TRP A 609 44.61 6.51 5.52
CA TRP A 609 45.95 6.03 5.12
C TRP A 609 46.29 4.60 5.59
N LYS A 610 45.49 4.01 6.49
CA LYS A 610 45.67 2.63 7.00
C LYS A 610 44.52 1.68 6.69
N TYR A 611 43.54 2.11 5.91
CA TYR A 611 42.32 1.33 5.63
C TYR A 611 42.60 -0.13 5.22
N LYS A 612 43.56 -0.40 4.32
CA LYS A 612 43.94 -1.75 3.88
C LYS A 612 44.37 -2.70 5.03
N ASP A 613 45.10 -2.20 6.02
CA ASP A 613 45.53 -2.99 7.20
C ASP A 613 44.37 -3.23 8.18
N PHE A 614 43.42 -2.29 8.25
CA PHE A 614 42.25 -2.41 9.12
C PHE A 614 41.24 -3.47 8.63
N PHE A 615 41.14 -3.69 7.32
CA PHE A 615 40.10 -4.52 6.68
C PHE A 615 40.27 -6.02 6.75
N GLN A 616 41.46 -6.50 7.12
CA GLN A 616 41.69 -7.93 7.30
C GLN A 616 40.90 -8.51 8.50
N SER A 617 40.27 -7.65 9.32
CA SER A 617 39.62 -8.03 10.57
C SER A 617 38.07 -7.99 10.59
N SER A 618 37.41 -7.39 9.59
CA SER A 618 35.93 -7.38 9.52
C SER A 618 35.38 -7.10 8.11
N GLY A 619 34.69 -8.08 7.51
CA GLY A 619 34.07 -7.93 6.18
C GLY A 619 33.00 -6.84 6.09
N LEU A 620 32.22 -6.61 7.17
CA LEU A 620 31.15 -5.59 7.18
C LEU A 620 31.70 -4.16 7.21
N ALA A 621 32.78 -3.93 7.97
CA ALA A 621 33.48 -2.66 7.98
C ALA A 621 34.11 -2.37 6.61
N THR A 622 34.63 -3.41 5.94
CA THR A 622 35.14 -3.31 4.58
C THR A 622 34.03 -2.95 3.60
N ASP A 623 32.89 -3.66 3.61
CA ASP A 623 31.71 -3.31 2.80
C ASP A 623 31.29 -1.84 2.97
N TRP A 624 31.25 -1.34 4.21
CA TRP A 624 30.91 0.06 4.50
C TRP A 624 31.94 1.02 3.89
N SER A 625 33.22 0.73 4.05
CA SER A 625 34.32 1.59 3.59
C SER A 625 34.41 1.75 2.06
N TYR A 626 33.99 0.73 1.31
CA TYR A 626 33.84 0.77 -0.15
C TYR A 626 32.44 1.23 -0.58
N GLY A 627 31.57 1.58 0.37
CA GLY A 627 30.20 2.01 0.10
C GLY A 627 29.34 0.97 -0.60
N LEU A 628 29.67 -0.32 -0.46
CA LEU A 628 28.89 -1.44 -0.99
C LEU A 628 27.80 -1.79 0.03
N THR A 629 26.71 -1.04 0.06
CA THR A 629 25.65 -1.18 1.06
C THR A 629 24.26 -1.06 0.47
N LEU A 630 23.47 -2.14 0.61
CA LEU A 630 22.06 -2.14 0.24
C LEU A 630 21.23 -1.33 1.26
N PRO A 631 20.16 -0.66 0.81
CA PRO A 631 19.35 0.20 1.68
C PRO A 631 18.50 -0.60 2.68
N GLY A 632 17.89 0.10 3.64
CA GLY A 632 17.01 -0.50 4.64
C GLY A 632 17.79 -1.29 5.69
N LYS A 633 17.30 -2.48 6.06
CA LYS A 633 17.87 -3.30 7.14
C LYS A 633 19.38 -3.56 7.04
N TRP A 634 19.93 -3.69 5.83
CA TRP A 634 21.36 -3.97 5.62
C TRP A 634 22.24 -2.74 5.88
N MET A 635 21.79 -1.56 5.47
CA MET A 635 22.42 -0.28 5.84
C MET A 635 22.44 -0.13 7.36
N SER A 636 21.30 -0.35 8.02
CA SER A 636 21.17 -0.27 9.48
C SER A 636 22.13 -1.25 10.15
N PHE A 637 22.20 -2.49 9.68
CA PHE A 637 23.11 -3.50 10.23
C PHE A 637 24.59 -3.13 10.07
N LYS A 638 25.01 -2.76 8.85
CA LYS A 638 26.42 -2.44 8.54
C LYS A 638 26.95 -1.23 9.27
N ILE A 639 26.16 -0.14 9.34
CA ILE A 639 26.64 1.09 9.98
C ILE A 639 26.89 0.86 11.47
N MET A 640 26.06 0.03 12.15
CA MET A 640 26.28 -0.31 13.54
C MET A 640 27.44 -1.29 13.74
N ALA A 641 27.55 -2.32 12.88
CA ALA A 641 28.69 -3.24 12.92
C ALA A 641 30.03 -2.49 12.73
N THR A 642 30.05 -1.52 11.82
CA THR A 642 31.22 -0.66 11.58
C THR A 642 31.48 0.26 12.78
N LEU A 643 30.44 0.80 13.40
CA LEU A 643 30.57 1.63 14.61
C LEU A 643 31.18 0.83 15.77
N ILE A 644 30.69 -0.38 16.00
CA ILE A 644 31.22 -1.30 17.02
C ILE A 644 32.68 -1.66 16.73
N HIS A 645 33.01 -1.89 15.46
CA HIS A 645 34.38 -2.18 15.04
C HIS A 645 35.32 -0.96 15.19
N SER A 646 34.82 0.26 15.00
CA SER A 646 35.63 1.49 15.06
C SER A 646 36.22 1.76 16.45
N SER A 647 35.52 1.36 17.52
CA SER A 647 35.91 1.62 18.90
C SER A 647 36.63 0.41 19.52
N PRO A 648 37.92 0.51 19.93
CA PRO A 648 38.62 -0.56 20.66
C PRO A 648 37.83 -1.14 21.85
N SER A 649 37.06 -0.29 22.54
CA SER A 649 36.22 -0.70 23.69
C SER A 649 35.10 -1.68 23.32
N THR A 650 34.64 -1.71 22.06
CA THR A 650 33.56 -2.59 21.60
C THR A 650 33.97 -3.56 20.49
N ARG A 651 35.15 -3.36 19.87
CA ARG A 651 35.62 -4.16 18.73
C ARG A 651 35.62 -5.66 18.98
N GLN A 652 35.90 -6.06 20.22
CA GLN A 652 35.97 -7.45 20.66
C GLN A 652 34.62 -8.18 20.55
N LEU A 653 33.52 -7.43 20.53
CA LEU A 653 32.16 -7.98 20.40
C LEU A 653 31.91 -8.62 19.03
N GLY A 654 32.69 -8.23 18.01
CA GLY A 654 32.48 -8.69 16.63
C GLY A 654 31.15 -8.20 16.04
N PRO A 655 30.77 -8.67 14.84
CA PRO A 655 29.47 -8.37 14.25
C PRO A 655 28.34 -9.12 14.98
N ALA A 656 27.14 -8.51 15.02
CA ALA A 656 25.94 -9.18 15.51
C ALA A 656 25.60 -10.40 14.64
N GLN A 657 24.94 -11.39 15.23
CA GLN A 657 24.53 -12.60 14.51
C GLN A 657 23.33 -12.34 13.60
N ASP A 658 22.52 -11.34 13.92
CA ASP A 658 21.35 -10.95 13.14
C ASP A 658 21.15 -9.44 13.13
N TYR A 659 20.45 -8.97 12.10
CA TYR A 659 20.21 -7.56 11.90
C TYR A 659 19.24 -6.96 12.93
N GLU A 660 18.35 -7.74 13.54
CA GLU A 660 17.44 -7.28 14.60
C GLU A 660 18.10 -7.17 15.98
N ASP A 661 19.34 -7.63 16.15
CA ASP A 661 20.05 -7.58 17.44
C ASP A 661 20.25 -6.13 17.90
N GLY A 662 19.87 -5.85 19.15
CA GLY A 662 20.24 -4.62 19.83
C GLY A 662 21.66 -4.70 20.42
N VAL A 663 22.21 -3.57 20.85
CA VAL A 663 23.49 -3.52 21.56
C VAL A 663 23.34 -2.80 22.89
N SER A 664 23.81 -3.43 23.96
CA SER A 664 23.95 -2.84 25.28
C SER A 664 25.40 -2.47 25.53
N LEU A 665 25.62 -1.23 25.95
CA LEU A 665 26.88 -0.72 26.49
C LEU A 665 26.72 -0.44 28.00
N PRO A 666 27.79 -0.14 28.73
CA PRO A 666 27.72 0.11 30.17
C PRO A 666 26.75 1.23 30.56
N ALA A 667 26.72 2.34 29.82
CA ALA A 667 25.89 3.50 30.16
C ALA A 667 24.65 3.66 29.29
N LYS A 668 24.62 3.04 28.09
CA LYS A 668 23.61 3.27 27.06
C LYS A 668 23.24 1.98 26.34
N SER A 669 22.04 1.94 25.76
CA SER A 669 21.62 0.85 24.88
C SER A 669 21.05 1.36 23.55
N TYR A 670 21.01 0.50 22.55
CA TYR A 670 20.59 0.84 21.19
C TYR A 670 19.81 -0.31 20.57
N PHE A 671 18.67 0.00 19.97
CA PHE A 671 17.76 -1.01 19.44
C PHE A 671 17.30 -0.67 18.03
N ARG A 672 17.03 -1.69 17.23
CA ARG A 672 16.42 -1.51 15.91
C ARG A 672 15.00 -0.97 16.04
N ILE A 673 14.60 -0.09 15.12
CA ILE A 673 13.26 0.54 15.10
C ILE A 673 12.12 -0.47 15.02
N ARG A 674 12.38 -1.64 14.45
CA ARG A 674 11.39 -2.72 14.28
C ARG A 674 11.31 -3.67 15.47
N THR A 675 12.17 -3.55 16.47
CA THR A 675 12.12 -4.36 17.69
C THR A 675 11.14 -3.77 18.71
N VAL A 676 10.64 -4.63 19.61
CA VAL A 676 9.71 -4.19 20.66
C VAL A 676 10.33 -3.12 21.56
N LEU A 677 11.61 -3.24 21.94
CA LEU A 677 12.28 -2.22 22.76
C LEU A 677 12.53 -0.94 21.97
N GLY A 678 12.90 -1.01 20.69
CA GLY A 678 12.96 0.18 19.84
C GLY A 678 11.62 0.93 19.80
N ARG A 679 10.53 0.21 19.55
CA ARG A 679 9.18 0.80 19.48
C ARG A 679 8.70 1.38 20.81
N VAL A 680 8.98 0.73 21.93
CA VAL A 680 8.56 1.20 23.26
C VAL A 680 9.46 2.34 23.77
N LEU A 681 10.78 2.17 23.74
CA LEU A 681 11.75 3.14 24.27
C LEU A 681 11.95 4.37 23.38
N GLY A 682 11.50 4.35 22.13
CA GLY A 682 11.64 5.51 21.23
C GLY A 682 11.00 6.80 21.78
N CYS A 683 10.00 6.70 22.66
CA CYS A 683 9.41 7.89 23.29
C CYS A 683 10.19 8.42 24.51
N HIS A 684 11.23 7.72 24.98
CA HIS A 684 12.04 8.16 26.12
C HIS A 684 12.71 9.52 25.83
N PRO A 685 12.78 10.43 26.81
CA PRO A 685 13.50 11.69 26.65
C PRO A 685 14.95 11.48 26.19
N GLY A 686 15.34 12.18 25.11
CA GLY A 686 16.70 12.08 24.55
C GLY A 686 16.90 10.98 23.52
N CYS A 687 15.99 10.00 23.42
CA CYS A 687 16.04 9.00 22.35
C CYS A 687 15.83 9.65 20.98
N LYS A 688 16.67 9.27 20.03
CA LYS A 688 16.59 9.68 18.62
C LYS A 688 16.40 8.44 17.77
N SER A 689 16.01 8.66 16.52
CA SER A 689 15.94 7.61 15.52
C SER A 689 16.61 8.05 14.23
N ILE A 690 17.54 7.23 13.75
CA ILE A 690 18.33 7.46 12.55
C ILE A 690 18.87 6.13 12.02
N CYS A 691 18.86 5.95 10.70
CA CYS A 691 19.36 4.75 10.03
C CYS A 691 18.80 3.44 10.61
N GLY A 692 17.51 3.39 10.94
CA GLY A 692 16.84 2.19 11.48
C GLY A 692 17.19 1.86 12.94
N TRP A 693 17.92 2.73 13.64
CA TRP A 693 18.30 2.59 15.05
C TRP A 693 17.63 3.62 15.95
N ILE A 694 17.31 3.19 17.15
CA ILE A 694 16.79 4.01 18.24
C ILE A 694 17.80 4.06 19.37
N GLY A 695 18.18 5.27 19.77
CA GLY A 695 19.07 5.52 20.90
C GLY A 695 19.49 6.99 21.03
N PRO A 696 20.26 7.34 22.06
CA PRO A 696 20.69 6.46 23.14
C PRO A 696 19.52 6.10 24.07
N CYS A 697 19.31 4.81 24.30
CA CYS A 697 18.32 4.31 25.26
C CYS A 697 18.97 4.12 26.65
N PRO A 698 18.18 4.06 27.74
CA PRO A 698 18.67 3.77 29.08
C PRO A 698 19.46 2.45 29.17
N PRO A 699 20.39 2.31 30.14
CA PRO A 699 21.14 1.08 30.33
C PRO A 699 20.23 -0.10 30.70
N ILE A 700 20.69 -1.31 30.39
CA ILE A 700 19.94 -2.54 30.58
C ILE A 700 20.35 -3.24 31.88
N ASN A 701 19.36 -3.67 32.63
CA ASN A 701 19.54 -4.52 33.81
C ASN A 701 19.38 -6.00 33.41
N PHE A 702 20.48 -6.75 33.37
CA PHE A 702 20.44 -8.18 33.10
C PHE A 702 20.11 -8.96 34.37
N ILE A 703 18.96 -9.63 34.39
CA ILE A 703 18.56 -10.52 35.47
C ILE A 703 19.29 -11.85 35.26
N SER A 704 20.26 -12.16 36.14
CA SER A 704 20.99 -13.43 36.15
C SER A 704 20.73 -14.18 37.45
N SER A 705 20.66 -15.51 37.36
CA SER A 705 20.57 -16.41 38.53
C SER A 705 21.91 -16.59 39.26
N GLN A 706 23.02 -16.09 38.70
CA GLN A 706 24.35 -16.14 39.31
C GLN A 706 24.87 -14.74 39.65
N PRO A 707 25.62 -14.57 40.76
CA PRO A 707 26.23 -13.29 41.12
C PRO A 707 27.37 -12.97 40.14
N VAL A 708 27.12 -12.07 39.20
CA VAL A 708 28.14 -11.63 38.22
C VAL A 708 28.96 -10.49 38.80
N SER A 709 30.28 -10.58 38.62
CA SER A 709 31.25 -9.48 38.85
C SER A 709 30.82 -8.19 38.16
N ALA A 710 31.06 -7.05 38.81
CA ALA A 710 30.50 -5.73 38.53
C ALA A 710 31.00 -5.02 37.25
N SER A 711 31.48 -5.71 36.23
CA SER A 711 31.77 -5.11 34.91
C SER A 711 30.64 -5.43 33.93
N VAL A 712 29.78 -4.45 33.67
CA VAL A 712 28.78 -4.52 32.60
C VAL A 712 29.52 -4.45 31.28
N GLU A 713 29.91 -5.60 30.72
CA GLU A 713 30.55 -5.66 29.40
C GLU A 713 29.54 -5.38 28.28
N ALA A 714 30.04 -4.85 27.16
CA ALA A 714 29.23 -4.63 25.96
C ALA A 714 28.71 -5.97 25.43
N ARG A 715 27.42 -6.04 25.08
CA ARG A 715 26.74 -7.28 24.67
C ARG A 715 25.66 -7.03 23.64
N TYR A 716 25.47 -8.00 22.73
CA TYR A 716 24.32 -8.03 21.84
C TYR A 716 23.07 -8.55 22.56
N ILE A 717 21.91 -8.06 22.14
CA ILE A 717 20.61 -8.38 22.70
C ILE A 717 19.69 -8.90 21.59
N ARG A 718 19.38 -10.19 21.62
CA ARG A 718 18.28 -10.78 20.87
C ARG A 718 17.01 -10.78 21.72
N LEU A 719 15.96 -10.13 21.26
CA LEU A 719 14.69 -10.04 21.98
C LEU A 719 13.69 -11.09 21.51
N LYS A 720 13.11 -11.84 22.45
CA LYS A 720 11.94 -12.67 22.18
C LYS A 720 10.67 -11.84 22.30
N ALA A 721 10.02 -11.59 21.17
CA ALA A 721 8.71 -10.95 21.12
C ALA A 721 7.92 -11.46 19.91
N ARG A 722 6.67 -11.89 20.14
CA ARG A 722 5.82 -12.40 19.07
C ARG A 722 5.39 -11.27 18.13
N LYS A 723 5.63 -11.40 16.82
CA LYS A 723 5.05 -10.50 15.80
C LYS A 723 3.52 -10.66 15.79
N ILE A 724 2.79 -9.56 15.68
CA ILE A 724 1.33 -9.56 15.58
C ILE A 724 0.91 -8.91 14.25
N PRO A 725 -0.27 -9.27 13.68
CA PRO A 725 -0.75 -8.64 12.46
C PRO A 725 -0.81 -7.11 12.61
N PRO A 726 -0.17 -6.34 11.70
CA PRO A 726 -0.21 -4.87 11.74
C PRO A 726 -1.64 -4.33 11.58
N LEU A 727 -2.45 -5.01 10.76
CA LEU A 727 -3.86 -4.71 10.55
C LEU A 727 -4.73 -5.75 11.24
N ARG A 728 -5.72 -5.27 11.99
CA ARG A 728 -6.72 -6.14 12.64
C ARG A 728 -7.77 -6.66 11.65
N TYR A 729 -7.99 -5.92 10.57
CA TYR A 729 -8.97 -6.24 9.52
C TYR A 729 -8.26 -6.27 8.17
N PRO A 730 -8.72 -7.11 7.23
CA PRO A 730 -8.19 -7.11 5.87
C PRO A 730 -8.26 -5.70 5.25
N PRO A 731 -7.25 -5.31 4.46
CA PRO A 731 -7.33 -4.11 3.64
C PRO A 731 -8.59 -4.11 2.77
N ARG A 732 -9.12 -2.93 2.47
CA ARG A 732 -10.38 -2.80 1.70
C ARG A 732 -10.10 -2.73 0.21
N THR A 733 -11.01 -3.22 -0.62
CA THR A 733 -10.80 -3.13 -2.08
C THR A 733 -11.02 -1.72 -2.61
N ALA A 734 -10.16 -1.32 -3.55
CA ALA A 734 -10.25 -0.09 -4.35
C ALA A 734 -11.68 0.28 -4.78
N GLU A 735 -12.37 -0.70 -5.38
CA GLU A 735 -13.69 -0.57 -5.97
C GLU A 735 -14.81 -0.31 -4.95
N LYS A 736 -14.55 -0.55 -3.65
CA LYS A 736 -15.53 -0.42 -2.55
C LYS A 736 -15.12 0.65 -1.52
N ALA A 737 -14.07 1.42 -1.78
CA ALA A 737 -13.29 2.12 -0.77
C ALA A 737 -13.91 3.41 -0.21
N VAL A 738 -14.45 4.30 -1.05
CA VAL A 738 -14.68 5.71 -0.67
C VAL A 738 -16.08 5.94 -0.10
N ASP A 739 -17.12 5.36 -0.69
CA ASP A 739 -18.51 5.56 -0.22
C ASP A 739 -18.96 4.57 0.87
N GLN A 740 -18.33 3.39 0.95
CA GLN A 740 -18.76 2.33 1.88
C GLN A 740 -17.99 2.30 3.22
N THR A 741 -17.18 3.33 3.58
CA THR A 741 -16.25 3.17 4.73
C THR A 741 -16.23 4.35 5.71
N TYR A 742 -15.57 5.47 5.40
CA TYR A 742 -15.51 6.65 6.27
C TYR A 742 -16.91 7.20 6.53
N TYR A 743 -17.66 7.44 5.44
CA TYR A 743 -19.04 7.89 5.50
C TYR A 743 -20.00 6.76 5.86
N HIS A 744 -19.74 5.50 5.47
CA HIS A 744 -20.63 4.40 5.84
C HIS A 744 -20.70 4.15 7.34
N TYR A 745 -19.57 4.08 8.06
CA TYR A 745 -19.64 3.93 9.50
C TYR A 745 -20.27 5.17 10.16
N GLN A 746 -19.95 6.38 9.67
CA GLN A 746 -20.58 7.61 10.14
C GLN A 746 -22.10 7.62 9.90
N PHE A 747 -22.56 7.26 8.71
CA PHE A 747 -23.98 7.17 8.36
C PHE A 747 -24.67 5.98 9.00
N MET A 748 -23.97 4.90 9.32
CA MET A 748 -24.51 3.79 10.09
C MET A 748 -24.85 4.24 11.51
N PHE A 749 -23.97 4.99 12.19
CA PHE A 749 -24.23 5.49 13.54
C PHE A 749 -25.14 6.70 13.59
N MET A 750 -25.13 7.54 12.55
CA MET A 750 -26.00 8.70 12.44
C MET A 750 -27.29 8.42 11.70
N GLY A 751 -27.50 7.22 11.16
CA GLY A 751 -28.65 6.89 10.33
C GLY A 751 -29.97 6.95 11.09
N GLN A 752 -31.05 7.18 10.35
CA GLN A 752 -32.41 7.08 10.86
C GLN A 752 -32.64 5.66 11.40
N GLN A 753 -33.12 5.56 12.64
CA GLN A 753 -33.45 4.25 13.23
C GLN A 753 -34.76 3.71 12.62
N PRO A 754 -34.96 2.38 12.55
CA PRO A 754 -36.14 1.80 11.90
C PRO A 754 -37.49 2.25 12.46
N ASP A 755 -37.52 2.68 13.73
CA ASP A 755 -38.67 3.14 14.50
C ASP A 755 -38.79 4.68 14.59
N GLU A 756 -37.80 5.42 14.09
CA GLU A 756 -37.76 6.88 14.16
C GLU A 756 -38.53 7.52 13.00
N GLU A 757 -39.28 8.59 13.24
CA GLU A 757 -39.95 9.34 12.18
C GLU A 757 -38.93 10.17 11.36
N THR A 758 -39.02 10.13 10.02
CA THR A 758 -38.07 10.85 9.14
C THR A 758 -38.05 12.36 9.41
N SER A 759 -39.20 12.94 9.82
CA SER A 759 -39.27 14.37 10.12
C SER A 759 -38.52 14.74 11.41
N GLU A 760 -38.52 13.86 12.42
CA GLU A 760 -37.79 14.03 13.69
C GLU A 760 -36.30 13.81 13.51
N TYR A 761 -35.93 12.76 12.77
CA TYR A 761 -34.55 12.51 12.37
C TYR A 761 -33.92 13.71 11.65
N MET A 762 -34.61 14.23 10.64
CA MET A 762 -34.13 15.38 9.87
C MET A 762 -34.01 16.62 10.77
N LYS A 763 -34.99 16.90 11.62
CA LYS A 763 -34.92 18.01 12.61
C LYS A 763 -33.70 17.86 13.53
N SER A 764 -33.41 16.65 14.01
CA SER A 764 -32.26 16.36 14.86
C SER A 764 -30.94 16.63 14.16
N ILE A 765 -30.74 16.12 12.92
CA ILE A 765 -29.49 16.34 12.18
C ILE A 765 -29.27 17.82 11.86
N HIS A 766 -30.35 18.56 11.60
CA HIS A 766 -30.29 19.99 11.29
C HIS A 766 -30.08 20.89 12.50
N ASP A 767 -30.36 20.41 13.71
CA ASP A 767 -30.23 21.20 14.94
C ASP A 767 -28.74 21.39 15.31
N PRO A 768 -28.20 22.61 15.23
CA PRO A 768 -26.79 22.86 15.57
C PRO A 768 -26.45 22.54 17.03
N ASN A 769 -27.44 22.50 17.93
CA ASN A 769 -27.23 22.16 19.34
C ASN A 769 -26.98 20.66 19.55
N GLN A 770 -27.36 19.82 18.57
CA GLN A 770 -27.05 18.38 18.58
C GLN A 770 -25.62 18.10 18.11
N TRP A 771 -24.88 19.11 17.62
CA TRP A 771 -23.49 18.98 17.17
C TRP A 771 -22.53 19.48 18.25
N ILE A 772 -21.97 18.51 18.97
CA ILE A 772 -21.21 18.72 20.20
C ILE A 772 -19.72 18.55 19.92
N THR A 773 -18.88 19.36 20.57
CA THR A 773 -17.41 19.17 20.51
C THR A 773 -16.99 18.22 21.62
N PRO A 774 -16.53 16.99 21.31
CA PRO A 774 -16.08 16.05 22.32
C PRO A 774 -14.91 16.60 23.11
N GLN A 775 -14.95 16.44 24.44
CA GLN A 775 -13.85 16.89 25.28
C GLN A 775 -12.75 15.84 25.31
N PRO A 776 -11.48 16.20 25.00
CA PRO A 776 -10.37 15.28 25.13
C PRO A 776 -10.17 14.86 26.60
N PRO A 777 -9.43 13.78 26.86
CA PRO A 777 -9.02 13.39 28.20
C PRO A 777 -8.37 14.55 28.95
N PHE A 778 -8.75 14.74 30.22
CA PHE A 778 -8.13 15.77 31.05
C PHE A 778 -6.69 15.43 31.34
N ARG A 779 -5.87 16.48 31.40
CA ARG A 779 -4.46 16.36 31.78
C ARG A 779 -4.33 15.76 33.17
N GLN A 780 -3.56 14.68 33.28
CA GLN A 780 -3.29 14.05 34.57
C GLN A 780 -2.17 14.77 35.31
N SER A 781 -2.25 14.79 36.64
CA SER A 781 -1.19 15.27 37.54
C SER A 781 -0.18 14.19 37.94
N SER A 782 -0.41 12.93 37.55
CA SER A 782 0.45 11.80 37.86
C SER A 782 1.80 11.93 37.16
N ILE A 783 2.87 11.61 37.88
CA ILE A 783 4.23 11.53 37.36
C ILE A 783 4.59 10.05 37.26
N ILE A 784 4.90 9.59 36.06
CA ILE A 784 5.36 8.22 35.82
C ILE A 784 6.86 8.28 35.54
N ALA A 785 7.62 7.43 36.21
CA ALA A 785 9.07 7.36 36.00
C ALA A 785 9.46 5.91 35.69
N MET A 786 10.08 5.69 34.54
CA MET A 786 10.73 4.42 34.23
C MET A 786 11.94 4.24 35.17
N LYS A 787 12.04 3.06 35.80
CA LYS A 787 13.08 2.71 36.77
C LYS A 787 14.15 1.79 36.19
N SER A 788 13.73 0.78 35.44
CA SER A 788 14.66 -0.14 34.80
C SER A 788 14.06 -0.78 33.57
N VAL A 789 14.93 -1.07 32.60
CA VAL A 789 14.67 -2.00 31.50
C VAL A 789 15.39 -3.29 31.85
N ASN A 790 14.64 -4.37 32.05
CA ASN A 790 15.19 -5.64 32.51
C ASN A 790 15.18 -6.68 31.39
N LEU A 791 16.27 -7.43 31.27
CA LEU A 791 16.36 -8.58 30.38
C LEU A 791 16.62 -9.85 31.17
N GLU A 792 15.76 -10.83 31.00
CA GLU A 792 15.88 -12.17 31.57
C GLU A 792 16.27 -13.15 30.47
N ASN A 793 17.31 -13.96 30.73
CA ASN A 793 17.77 -14.98 29.80
C ASN A 793 16.72 -16.09 29.67
N ILE A 794 16.38 -16.46 28.43
CA ILE A 794 15.51 -17.61 28.18
C ILE A 794 16.42 -18.82 27.95
N PRO A 795 16.37 -19.86 28.82
CA PRO A 795 17.14 -21.07 28.62
C PRO A 795 16.78 -21.69 27.27
N ALA A 796 17.78 -22.09 26.50
CA ALA A 796 17.55 -22.92 25.32
C ALA A 796 16.90 -24.24 25.78
N GLU A 797 15.64 -24.49 25.42
CA GLU A 797 15.04 -25.80 25.63
C GLU A 797 15.84 -26.84 24.81
N ASP A 798 15.94 -28.08 25.32
CA ASP A 798 16.60 -29.23 24.68
C ASP A 798 15.91 -29.63 23.36
N SER A 799 15.96 -28.77 22.34
CA SER A 799 15.53 -29.09 20.98
C SER A 799 16.65 -29.87 20.28
N HIS A 800 16.35 -31.11 19.90
CA HIS A 800 17.19 -32.06 19.17
C HIS A 800 17.59 -31.62 17.74
N GLN A 801 17.88 -30.34 17.50
CA GLN A 801 18.51 -29.83 16.29
C GLN A 801 19.82 -29.13 16.66
N ALA A 802 20.74 -29.94 17.18
CA ALA A 802 22.14 -29.56 17.32
C ALA A 802 22.74 -29.40 15.91
N LEU A 803 22.99 -28.16 15.49
CA LEU A 803 24.08 -27.74 14.57
C LEU A 803 24.18 -26.21 14.36
N VAL A 804 23.43 -25.38 15.08
CA VAL A 804 23.62 -23.92 15.08
C VAL A 804 23.89 -23.48 16.52
N GLU A 805 25.01 -22.79 16.77
CA GLU A 805 25.32 -22.19 18.07
C GLU A 805 24.11 -21.35 18.53
N SER A 806 23.41 -21.77 19.58
CA SER A 806 22.15 -21.15 19.97
C SER A 806 22.39 -19.72 20.47
N THR A 807 21.98 -18.71 19.69
CA THR A 807 21.97 -17.32 20.13
C THR A 807 21.14 -17.20 21.40
N THR A 808 21.69 -16.55 22.43
CA THR A 808 20.95 -16.31 23.67
C THR A 808 19.82 -15.33 23.43
N GLU A 809 18.57 -15.77 23.60
CA GLU A 809 17.39 -14.90 23.55
C GLU A 809 17.03 -14.35 24.93
N TYR A 810 16.48 -13.13 24.95
CA TYR A 810 16.07 -12.45 26.17
C TYR A 810 14.58 -12.11 26.15
N GLN A 811 13.92 -12.36 27.28
CA GLN A 811 12.61 -11.81 27.59
C GLN A 811 12.82 -10.40 28.18
N SER A 812 12.17 -9.40 27.59
CA SER A 812 12.26 -8.02 28.06
C SER A 812 11.07 -7.62 28.92
N SER A 813 11.34 -6.81 29.95
CA SER A 813 10.34 -6.16 30.78
C SER A 813 10.79 -4.74 31.17
N ILE A 814 9.84 -3.86 31.46
CA ILE A 814 10.12 -2.49 31.92
C ILE A 814 9.38 -2.23 33.22
N THR A 815 10.10 -1.73 34.21
CA THR A 815 9.58 -1.36 35.53
C THR A 815 9.39 0.14 35.62
N PHE A 816 8.22 0.56 36.08
CA PHE A 816 7.82 1.95 36.28
C PHE A 816 7.46 2.20 37.74
N GLU A 817 7.73 3.40 38.24
CA GLU A 817 7.11 3.93 39.45
C GLU A 817 5.86 4.73 39.06
N VAL A 818 4.72 4.33 39.63
CA VAL A 818 3.40 4.92 39.41
C VAL A 818 2.78 5.20 40.78
N ASP A 819 2.56 6.46 41.12
CA ASP A 819 1.99 6.89 42.40
C ASP A 819 2.66 6.24 43.63
N GLY A 820 3.98 6.09 43.58
CA GLY A 820 4.80 5.48 44.64
C GLY A 820 4.83 3.94 44.67
N SER A 821 4.14 3.27 43.73
CA SER A 821 4.14 1.81 43.56
C SER A 821 4.93 1.40 42.33
N LEU A 822 5.64 0.27 42.41
CA LEU A 822 6.34 -0.29 41.25
C LEU A 822 5.42 -1.19 40.44
N VAL A 823 5.35 -0.95 39.13
CA VAL A 823 4.59 -1.74 38.16
C VAL A 823 5.53 -2.19 37.05
N THR A 824 5.52 -3.48 36.72
CA THR A 824 6.35 -4.05 35.66
C THR A 824 5.48 -4.60 34.55
N TYR A 825 5.83 -4.28 33.30
CA TYR A 825 5.18 -4.83 32.11
C TYR A 825 6.16 -5.69 31.33
N THR A 826 5.75 -6.90 30.97
CA THR A 826 6.56 -7.82 30.15
C THR A 826 6.23 -7.64 28.68
N LEU A 827 7.24 -7.40 27.85
CA LEU A 827 7.05 -7.08 26.44
C LEU A 827 6.94 -8.36 25.61
N LEU A 828 5.74 -8.95 25.61
CA LEU A 828 5.48 -10.27 25.01
C LEU A 828 5.32 -10.24 23.48
N THR A 829 4.89 -9.11 22.93
CA THR A 829 4.58 -8.94 21.52
C THR A 829 5.24 -7.70 20.94
N ASN A 830 5.31 -7.62 19.61
CA ASN A 830 5.90 -6.49 18.89
C ASN A 830 4.82 -5.65 18.17
N PRO A 831 4.08 -4.78 18.88
CA PRO A 831 3.01 -3.98 18.30
C PRO A 831 3.55 -2.85 17.41
N VAL A 832 2.75 -2.43 16.44
CA VAL A 832 3.02 -1.26 15.59
C VAL A 832 2.33 -0.04 16.19
N PHE A 833 3.09 1.05 16.35
CA PHE A 833 2.58 2.34 16.84
C PHE A 833 2.54 3.35 15.70
N ILE A 834 1.38 3.98 15.50
CA ILE A 834 1.11 4.84 14.35
C ILE A 834 0.83 6.26 14.80
N SER A 835 1.54 7.24 14.22
CA SER A 835 1.28 8.66 14.46
C SER A 835 0.59 9.29 13.24
N PRO A 836 -0.70 9.67 13.32
CA PRO A 836 -1.43 10.28 12.21
C PRO A 836 -1.14 11.78 12.08
N PRO A 837 -1.29 12.37 10.88
CA PRO A 837 -1.10 13.81 10.66
C PRO A 837 -2.23 14.65 11.27
N ALA A 838 -2.01 15.96 11.39
CA ALA A 838 -3.03 16.90 11.84
C ALA A 838 -4.26 16.94 10.92
N CYS A 839 -5.43 17.18 11.52
CA CYS A 839 -6.63 17.57 10.79
C CYS A 839 -6.59 19.06 10.40
N ARG A 840 -7.40 19.48 9.42
CA ARG A 840 -7.53 20.89 9.03
C ARG A 840 -8.69 21.54 9.79
N PRO A 841 -8.61 22.85 10.09
CA PRO A 841 -9.73 23.57 10.68
C PRO A 841 -10.98 23.41 9.83
N GLY A 842 -12.09 23.06 10.48
CA GLY A 842 -13.40 22.97 9.83
C GLY A 842 -14.15 24.31 9.87
N PRO A 843 -15.33 24.38 9.22
CA PRO A 843 -16.19 25.58 9.27
C PRO A 843 -16.65 25.94 10.69
N HIS A 844 -16.52 25.03 11.65
CA HIS A 844 -16.95 25.22 13.05
C HIS A 844 -15.79 25.31 14.05
N GLY A 845 -14.56 25.54 13.58
CA GLY A 845 -13.36 25.74 14.40
C GLY A 845 -12.31 24.64 14.25
N GLU A 846 -11.36 24.62 15.19
CA GLU A 846 -10.20 23.71 15.16
C GLU A 846 -10.54 22.27 15.59
N GLN A 847 -11.61 22.09 16.37
CA GLN A 847 -12.08 20.77 16.77
C GLN A 847 -13.33 20.38 15.99
N HIS A 848 -13.33 19.18 15.42
CA HIS A 848 -14.48 18.65 14.69
C HIS A 848 -15.57 18.20 15.64
N LYS A 849 -16.78 18.68 15.40
CA LYS A 849 -17.97 18.32 16.17
C LYS A 849 -18.47 16.93 15.79
N VAL A 850 -19.15 16.28 16.72
CA VAL A 850 -19.87 15.02 16.51
C VAL A 850 -21.33 15.22 16.83
N HIS A 851 -22.20 14.53 16.11
CA HIS A 851 -23.62 14.56 16.42
C HIS A 851 -23.88 13.80 17.74
N PHE A 852 -24.91 14.20 18.48
CA PHE A 852 -25.29 13.61 19.78
C PHE A 852 -25.40 12.09 19.74
N ARG A 853 -25.87 11.53 18.62
CA ARG A 853 -25.94 10.06 18.38
C ARG A 853 -24.60 9.34 18.48
N GLU A 854 -23.51 9.99 18.04
CA GLU A 854 -22.16 9.41 18.11
C GLU A 854 -21.44 9.72 19.43
N LEU A 855 -21.99 10.62 20.25
CA LEU A 855 -21.28 11.14 21.43
C LEU A 855 -20.89 10.05 22.44
N HIS A 856 -21.69 8.98 22.54
CA HIS A 856 -21.41 7.85 23.43
C HIS A 856 -20.02 7.23 23.19
N ARG A 857 -19.54 7.22 21.94
CA ARG A 857 -18.22 6.69 21.54
C ARG A 857 -17.05 7.55 22.03
N PHE A 858 -17.33 8.79 22.39
CA PHE A 858 -16.38 9.75 22.96
C PHE A 858 -16.62 9.93 24.47
N SER A 859 -17.45 9.08 25.07
CA SER A 859 -17.77 9.14 26.50
C SER A 859 -16.55 8.79 27.34
N ARG A 860 -16.50 9.37 28.55
CA ARG A 860 -15.44 9.13 29.54
C ARG A 860 -15.30 7.66 29.94
N GLN A 861 -16.34 6.85 29.76
CA GLN A 861 -16.30 5.41 30.05
C GLN A 861 -15.25 4.66 29.22
N HIS A 862 -14.87 5.20 28.06
CA HIS A 862 -13.85 4.64 27.18
C HIS A 862 -12.45 5.23 27.42
N VAL A 863 -12.30 6.11 28.42
CA VAL A 863 -11.03 6.77 28.77
C VAL A 863 -10.40 6.08 29.98
N TYR A 864 -9.24 5.48 29.75
CA TYR A 864 -8.49 4.69 30.72
C TYR A 864 -7.25 5.47 31.14
N ASN A 865 -7.16 5.76 32.44
CA ASN A 865 -6.00 6.45 32.98
C ASN A 865 -4.79 5.52 32.99
N VAL A 866 -3.65 6.00 32.47
CA VAL A 866 -2.40 5.24 32.38
C VAL A 866 -1.97 4.64 33.74
N THR A 867 -2.25 5.33 34.85
CA THR A 867 -1.88 4.89 36.21
C THR A 867 -2.60 3.62 36.68
N ARG A 868 -3.75 3.30 36.09
CA ARG A 868 -4.56 2.13 36.45
C ARG A 868 -4.52 1.02 35.39
N LEU A 869 -3.62 1.12 34.40
CA LEU A 869 -3.53 0.15 33.30
C LEU A 869 -3.33 -1.30 33.76
N VAL A 870 -2.66 -1.50 34.91
CA VAL A 870 -2.45 -2.82 35.52
C VAL A 870 -3.76 -3.54 35.90
N GLU A 871 -4.81 -2.79 36.24
CA GLU A 871 -6.11 -3.33 36.63
C GLU A 871 -6.91 -3.85 35.43
N TYR A 872 -6.58 -3.39 34.22
CA TYR A 872 -7.31 -3.75 33.00
C TYR A 872 -6.69 -4.97 32.36
N LEU A 873 -7.14 -6.14 32.83
CA LEU A 873 -6.73 -7.45 32.30
C LEU A 873 -7.49 -7.86 31.04
N GLY A 874 -8.71 -7.34 30.84
CA GLY A 874 -9.57 -7.63 29.71
C GLY A 874 -9.36 -6.68 28.54
N THR A 875 -9.39 -7.22 27.33
CA THR A 875 -9.47 -6.41 26.09
C THR A 875 -10.94 -6.21 25.71
N PRO A 876 -11.34 -5.06 25.11
CA PRO A 876 -12.65 -4.95 24.47
C PRO A 876 -12.87 -6.16 23.53
N SER A 877 -14.09 -6.69 23.47
CA SER A 877 -14.37 -7.93 22.74
C SER A 877 -14.02 -7.80 21.25
N GLU A 878 -13.89 -8.93 20.55
CA GLU A 878 -13.60 -8.94 19.11
C GLU A 878 -14.70 -8.25 18.28
N GLU A 879 -15.92 -8.19 18.83
CA GLU A 879 -17.08 -7.53 18.23
C GLU A 879 -17.14 -6.02 18.57
N ASP A 880 -16.54 -5.58 19.68
CA ASP A 880 -16.65 -4.23 20.25
C ASP A 880 -15.76 -3.15 19.58
N ALA A 881 -15.17 -3.38 18.41
CA ALA A 881 -14.29 -2.39 17.76
C ALA A 881 -14.98 -1.06 17.32
N ILE A 882 -16.26 -0.91 17.68
CA ILE A 882 -17.00 0.35 17.68
C ILE A 882 -16.50 1.28 18.81
N ASP A 883 -16.15 0.70 19.95
CA ASP A 883 -15.69 1.37 21.16
C ASP A 883 -14.16 1.33 21.27
N ILE A 884 -13.55 2.50 21.22
CA ILE A 884 -12.09 2.65 21.21
C ILE A 884 -11.58 2.81 22.63
N MET A 885 -10.58 2.01 23.00
CA MET A 885 -9.87 2.21 24.26
C MET A 885 -8.96 3.44 24.14
N VAL A 886 -9.33 4.53 24.80
CA VAL A 886 -8.53 5.74 24.87
C VAL A 886 -7.67 5.71 26.12
N ILE A 887 -6.38 5.43 25.96
CA ILE A 887 -5.41 5.51 27.05
C ILE A 887 -5.02 6.98 27.25
N ASN A 888 -5.41 7.56 28.37
CA ASN A 888 -4.98 8.88 28.80
C ASN A 888 -3.55 8.79 29.35
N ALA A 889 -2.59 9.25 28.55
CA ALA A 889 -1.16 9.29 28.85
C ALA A 889 -0.66 10.75 28.89
N THR A 890 -1.51 11.69 29.32
CA THR A 890 -1.21 13.13 29.42
C THR A 890 -0.44 13.52 30.68
N GLY A 891 -0.19 12.56 31.57
CA GLY A 891 0.69 12.71 32.72
C GLY A 891 2.12 13.09 32.32
N THR A 892 2.91 13.55 33.27
CA THR A 892 4.31 13.92 33.03
C THR A 892 5.25 12.73 33.21
N GLY A 893 6.43 12.79 32.59
CA GLY A 893 7.41 11.70 32.63
C GLY A 893 7.15 10.64 31.56
N ASP A 894 7.25 9.37 31.92
CA ASP A 894 7.23 8.22 31.00
C ASP A 894 5.83 7.62 30.76
N ALA A 895 4.78 8.44 30.87
CA ALA A 895 3.39 8.01 30.73
C ALA A 895 3.11 7.31 29.39
N GLU A 896 3.62 7.87 28.29
CA GLU A 896 3.49 7.25 26.97
C GLU A 896 4.24 5.93 26.87
N MET A 897 5.43 5.83 27.48
CA MET A 897 6.22 4.61 27.47
C MET A 897 5.48 3.49 28.19
N LEU A 898 4.87 3.79 29.35
CA LEU A 898 4.05 2.83 30.09
C LEU A 898 2.87 2.34 29.24
N ALA A 899 2.19 3.24 28.52
CA ALA A 899 1.11 2.87 27.61
C ALA A 899 1.60 1.97 26.46
N ARG A 900 2.76 2.28 25.86
CA ARG A 900 3.40 1.43 24.84
C ARG A 900 3.79 0.06 25.39
N SER A 901 4.33 -0.01 26.61
CA SER A 901 4.67 -1.26 27.30
C SER A 901 3.43 -2.12 27.56
N TRP A 902 2.33 -1.53 28.01
CA TRP A 902 1.06 -2.24 28.18
C TRP A 902 0.55 -2.79 26.84
N CYS A 903 0.61 -2.00 25.76
CA CYS A 903 0.26 -2.47 24.42
C CYS A 903 1.12 -3.66 23.97
N ALA A 904 2.42 -3.66 24.26
CA ALA A 904 3.34 -4.74 23.93
C ALA A 904 3.11 -6.01 24.78
N GLU A 905 2.68 -5.87 26.03
CA GLU A 905 2.24 -7.01 26.85
C GLU A 905 0.94 -7.62 26.31
N ARG A 906 0.00 -6.78 25.86
CA ARG A 906 -1.35 -7.20 25.46
C ARG A 906 -1.53 -7.51 23.98
N GLY A 907 -0.51 -7.33 23.15
CA GLY A 907 -0.64 -7.58 21.70
C GLY A 907 -1.52 -6.57 20.99
N LYS A 908 -1.37 -5.27 21.30
CA LYS A 908 -2.20 -4.21 20.73
C LYS A 908 -1.38 -3.20 19.93
N ASN A 909 -1.63 -3.11 18.63
CA ASN A 909 -1.24 -1.94 17.84
C ASN A 909 -2.02 -0.72 18.35
N ALA A 910 -1.44 0.47 18.23
CA ALA A 910 -2.11 1.68 18.73
C ALA A 910 -1.83 2.91 17.86
N VAL A 911 -2.85 3.77 17.76
CA VAL A 911 -2.69 5.14 17.28
C VAL A 911 -2.15 5.97 18.43
N ILE A 912 -1.10 6.76 18.20
CA ILE A 912 -0.54 7.68 19.19
C ILE A 912 -0.81 9.10 18.74
N ARG A 913 -1.58 9.85 19.54
CA ARG A 913 -1.80 11.28 19.31
C ARG A 913 -0.77 12.09 20.10
N LYS A 914 0.17 12.66 19.37
CA LYS A 914 1.20 13.60 19.85
C LYS A 914 0.76 15.07 19.69
N ALA A 915 1.52 15.98 20.29
CA ALA A 915 1.31 17.41 20.11
C ALA A 915 1.46 17.79 18.62
N GLY A 916 0.56 18.64 18.12
CA GLY A 916 0.49 18.95 16.68
C GLY A 916 -0.17 17.86 15.82
N GLY A 917 -0.66 16.77 16.43
CA GLY A 917 -1.47 15.75 15.77
C GLY A 917 -2.95 16.14 15.60
N PRO A 918 -3.81 15.20 15.18
CA PRO A 918 -5.22 15.49 14.93
C PRO A 918 -6.01 15.85 16.20
N CYS A 919 -7.18 16.46 16.02
CA CYS A 919 -8.15 16.71 17.08
C CYS A 919 -8.68 15.38 17.68
N TYR A 920 -9.30 15.45 18.86
CA TYR A 920 -9.78 14.26 19.58
C TYR A 920 -10.74 13.42 18.73
N THR A 921 -11.69 14.07 18.06
CA THR A 921 -12.63 13.42 17.14
C THR A 921 -11.92 12.63 16.05
N CYS A 922 -10.94 13.25 15.39
CA CYS A 922 -10.19 12.62 14.30
C CYS A 922 -9.28 11.49 14.80
N ALA A 923 -8.67 11.64 15.99
CA ALA A 923 -7.80 10.62 16.57
C ALA A 923 -8.58 9.34 16.96
N VAL A 924 -9.74 9.48 17.59
CA VAL A 924 -10.62 8.35 17.93
C VAL A 924 -11.12 7.67 16.65
N ARG A 925 -11.54 8.44 15.65
CA ARG A 925 -11.95 7.89 14.35
C ARG A 925 -10.81 7.16 13.64
N ALA A 926 -9.58 7.67 13.69
CA ALA A 926 -8.41 7.03 13.09
C ALA A 926 -8.14 5.64 13.70
N ALA A 927 -8.28 5.47 15.01
CA ALA A 927 -8.12 4.19 15.70
C ALA A 927 -9.28 3.20 15.44
N SER A 928 -10.40 3.68 14.92
CA SER A 928 -11.63 2.88 14.75
C SER A 928 -11.59 1.92 13.57
N LYS A 929 -12.50 0.93 13.59
CA LYS A 929 -12.70 -0.05 12.50
C LYS A 929 -12.97 0.60 11.14
N GLY A 930 -13.55 1.81 11.13
CA GLY A 930 -13.77 2.59 9.90
C GLY A 930 -12.50 3.15 9.26
N ALA A 931 -11.36 3.09 9.96
CA ALA A 931 -10.07 3.62 9.51
C ALA A 931 -8.95 2.58 9.69
N LEU A 932 -8.06 2.73 10.70
CA LEU A 932 -6.91 1.85 10.90
C LEU A 932 -7.24 0.58 11.70
N GLY A 933 -8.34 0.57 12.44
CA GLY A 933 -8.79 -0.60 13.18
C GLY A 933 -7.87 -1.07 14.31
N THR A 934 -6.99 -0.20 14.83
CA THR A 934 -6.10 -0.55 15.96
C THR A 934 -6.88 -0.84 17.25
N GLY A 935 -8.03 -0.19 17.43
CA GLY A 935 -8.88 -0.31 18.63
C GLY A 935 -8.33 0.38 19.87
N VAL A 936 -7.08 0.87 19.82
CA VAL A 936 -6.41 1.59 20.92
C VAL A 936 -5.91 2.94 20.41
N LEU A 937 -6.19 3.99 21.19
CA LEU A 937 -5.68 5.34 21.04
C LEU A 937 -4.88 5.73 22.30
N ILE A 938 -3.59 6.01 22.16
CA ILE A 938 -2.76 6.60 23.21
C ILE A 938 -2.80 8.12 23.06
N TRP A 939 -3.38 8.81 24.04
CA TRP A 939 -3.56 10.26 24.05
C TRP A 939 -2.52 10.93 24.96
N VAL A 940 -1.54 11.63 24.36
CA VAL A 940 -0.34 12.12 25.09
C VAL A 940 -0.42 13.62 25.45
N SER A 941 -1.16 14.44 24.69
CA SER A 941 -1.18 15.90 24.89
C SER A 941 -2.47 16.55 24.43
#